data_AF-A0A7R8YPD4-F1
#
_entry.id   AF-A0A7R8YPD4-F1
#
_cell.length_a   1.000
_cell.length_b   1.000
_cell.length_c   1.000
_cell.angle_alpha   90.00
_cell.angle_beta   90.00
_cell.angle_gamma   90.00
#
_symmetry.space_group_name_H-M   'P 1'
#
loop_
_entity.id
_entity.type
_entity.pdbx_description
1 polymer ?
#
loop_
_entity_poly.entity_id
_entity_poly.type
_entity_poly.pdbx_seq_one_letter_code
_entity_poly.pdbx_strand_id
1 'polypeptide(L)'
;MTATSENPEFFPDYYEKVKKLINPNDINALGNFKTDLERIQHVSKISVVSENKVKINREFPGKSEENALKLKQIGNEAFRNKKWTEALMLYSKSYVSMPGEKEADVSILLANRSAALFHMNKFTECLADIKRAIDKGYPKDMMYKLHERRAQCHLANKNFIEAMESFKNTITALDDCKLPLEKRSQIERNAIIMIKTLERDQVPKAQKAKSTPHVNHKPKEFVSDALGIDQNPDEGRFAKASRNIQVGEKVLIEKPYAFALLEKYSKTHCQNCLRRTVIPVACPNCADVIFCSDSCFKEATTTFHKFECGILPSIWRSGVSINCHMALRMIAVKNFEYFRDNFGQFSETLPIEEIKKLSSSDYRRVYSLVKHSDKRSESSFFQYSLMALFLNDCLKEGGYFKEDSTNEQNQIIASLIMSNLQILQYNTHEIFELHRSQETGEAKKTVFVGAGIYPTLALFNHSCDPGIVKYYNGTTVFVHAVKPIQAGEIIAENYGPLYTQETLRERREKMEDLYQFECNCTACSENWPKFDEMRNDVVRIRCDADTKCPNVIEIPLDCNDFMVRCARCGQFTNILKALKAMQDSVTIDKTAKRLYDAGEVQKALEKYIDKLKIMHEVVAPPFTDYSQCQQNIKDCFLHFGNSYLSSE
;
A
#
# COMPACT_ATOMS: atom_id res chain seq x y z
N MET A 1 17.00 14.43 26.04
CA MET A 1 15.98 13.43 26.45
C MET A 1 16.37 12.07 25.86
N THR A 2 16.04 10.96 26.52
CA THR A 2 16.27 9.59 25.98
C THR A 2 14.97 9.06 25.36
N ALA A 3 15.03 8.57 24.12
CA ALA A 3 13.94 7.79 23.56
C ALA A 3 13.88 6.46 24.32
N THR A 4 12.94 6.32 25.25
CA THR A 4 12.73 5.12 26.08
C THR A 4 11.25 4.77 26.09
N SER A 5 10.91 3.55 26.51
CA SER A 5 9.52 3.08 26.60
C SER A 5 8.63 3.88 27.56
N GLU A 6 9.22 4.68 28.45
CA GLU A 6 8.52 5.43 29.49
C GLU A 6 8.06 6.84 29.05
N ASN A 7 8.43 7.29 27.84
CA ASN A 7 8.05 8.61 27.34
C ASN A 7 7.57 8.55 25.87
N PRO A 8 6.32 8.12 25.62
CA PRO A 8 5.71 8.20 24.29
C PRO A 8 5.47 9.67 23.90
N GLU A 9 5.50 9.95 22.61
CA GLU A 9 5.28 11.27 22.01
C GLU A 9 6.30 12.35 22.46
N PHE A 10 7.56 11.94 22.67
CA PHE A 10 8.58 12.83 23.22
C PHE A 10 9.02 13.97 22.28
N PHE A 11 8.78 13.88 20.96
CA PHE A 11 9.34 14.86 20.02
C PHE A 11 8.63 16.22 20.09
N PRO A 12 7.28 16.32 20.17
CA PRO A 12 6.60 17.57 20.51
C PRO A 12 7.17 18.27 21.75
N ASP A 13 7.39 17.54 22.84
CA ASP A 13 7.97 18.09 24.07
C ASP A 13 9.41 18.57 23.86
N TYR A 14 10.20 17.80 23.13
CA TYR A 14 11.56 18.19 22.73
C TYR A 14 11.54 19.49 21.90
N TYR A 15 10.66 19.59 20.90
CA TYR A 15 10.52 20.77 20.07
C TYR A 15 10.15 22.00 20.90
N GLU A 16 9.13 21.90 21.74
CA GLU A 16 8.69 23.01 22.60
C GLU A 16 9.76 23.42 23.62
N LYS A 17 10.49 22.46 24.18
CA LYS A 17 11.61 22.75 25.09
C LYS A 17 12.72 23.53 24.37
N VAL A 18 13.16 23.06 23.20
CA VAL A 18 14.23 23.72 22.45
C VAL A 18 13.78 25.10 21.97
N LYS A 19 12.55 25.21 21.46
CA LYS A 19 11.96 26.47 20.99
C LYS A 19 11.87 27.54 22.08
N LYS A 20 11.65 27.16 23.34
CA LYS A 20 11.64 28.10 24.48
C LYS A 20 13.02 28.60 24.89
N LEU A 21 14.07 27.81 24.62
CA LEU A 21 15.44 28.10 25.06
C LEU A 21 16.29 28.79 23.97
N ILE A 22 15.93 28.61 22.70
CA ILE A 22 16.65 29.17 21.56
C ILE A 22 16.40 30.68 21.43
N ASN A 23 17.38 31.41 20.89
CA ASN A 23 17.19 32.82 20.54
C ASN A 23 16.22 32.92 19.35
N PRO A 24 15.13 33.71 19.43
CA PRO A 24 14.20 33.89 18.31
C PRO A 24 14.87 34.34 17.01
N ASN A 25 15.97 35.10 17.09
CA ASN A 25 16.73 35.53 15.91
C ASN A 25 17.35 34.35 15.15
N ASP A 26 17.70 33.26 15.83
CA ASP A 26 18.22 32.06 15.17
C ASP A 26 17.15 31.35 14.35
N ILE A 27 15.89 31.36 14.81
CA ILE A 27 14.75 30.85 14.04
C ILE A 27 14.48 31.79 12.86
N ASN A 28 14.39 33.10 13.10
CA ASN A 28 14.10 34.08 12.05
C ASN A 28 15.14 34.06 10.93
N ALA A 29 16.41 33.77 11.24
CA ALA A 29 17.47 33.64 10.24
C ALA A 29 17.19 32.52 9.21
N LEU A 30 16.38 31.52 9.54
CA LEU A 30 16.07 30.39 8.64
C LEU A 30 15.35 30.80 7.36
N GLY A 31 14.59 31.89 7.40
CA GLY A 31 13.92 32.45 6.22
C GLY A 31 14.90 33.04 5.20
N ASN A 32 16.12 33.40 5.63
CA ASN A 32 17.12 34.03 4.76
C ASN A 32 17.99 33.01 4.00
N PHE A 33 18.06 31.77 4.47
CA PHE A 33 18.83 30.72 3.80
C PHE A 33 18.12 30.25 2.53
N LYS A 34 18.89 29.94 1.49
CA LYS A 34 18.34 29.50 0.20
C LYS A 34 18.17 27.99 0.15
N THR A 35 19.06 27.26 0.81
CA THR A 35 19.11 25.80 0.75
C THR A 35 18.79 25.15 2.09
N ASP A 36 18.24 23.93 2.04
CA ASP A 36 18.02 23.13 3.25
C ASP A 36 19.36 22.75 3.92
N LEU A 37 20.47 22.67 3.17
CA LEU A 37 21.79 22.43 3.72
C LEU A 37 22.25 23.58 4.63
N GLU A 38 22.11 24.82 4.19
CA GLU A 38 22.42 26.01 5.00
C GLU A 38 21.57 26.04 6.29
N ARG A 39 20.27 25.72 6.19
CA ARG A 39 19.37 25.63 7.35
C ARG A 39 19.85 24.58 8.35
N ILE A 40 20.19 23.37 7.89
CA ILE A 40 20.73 22.30 8.73
C ILE A 40 22.07 22.69 9.36
N GLN A 41 22.97 23.29 8.58
CA GLN A 41 24.27 23.76 9.07
C GLN A 41 24.13 24.84 10.14
N HIS A 42 23.15 25.73 10.00
CA HIS A 42 22.83 26.75 11.01
C HIS A 42 22.29 26.09 12.29
N VAL A 43 21.20 25.32 12.20
CA VAL A 43 20.54 24.70 13.36
C VAL A 43 21.47 23.76 14.12
N SER A 44 22.31 22.99 13.42
CA SER A 44 23.24 22.06 14.05
C SER A 44 24.37 22.73 14.85
N LYS A 45 24.65 24.02 14.62
CA LYS A 45 25.66 24.79 15.38
C LYS A 45 25.10 25.43 16.65
N ILE A 46 23.78 25.45 16.82
CA ILE A 46 23.13 26.07 17.97
C ILE A 46 23.35 25.19 19.20
N SER A 47 23.99 25.74 20.24
CA SER A 47 24.35 25.00 21.46
C SER A 47 23.14 24.37 22.15
N VAL A 48 22.03 25.11 22.24
CA VAL A 48 20.78 24.63 22.83
C VAL A 48 20.28 23.35 22.15
N VAL A 49 20.44 23.24 20.84
CA VAL A 49 20.04 22.06 20.06
C VAL A 49 20.94 20.88 20.38
N SER A 50 22.26 21.08 20.39
CA SER A 50 23.23 20.01 20.66
C SER A 50 23.19 19.53 22.11
N GLU A 51 22.99 20.42 23.08
CA GLU A 51 22.87 20.11 24.51
C GLU A 51 21.58 19.34 24.85
N ASN A 52 20.49 19.60 24.13
CA ASN A 52 19.19 18.97 24.38
C ASN A 52 18.90 17.76 23.49
N LYS A 53 19.86 17.37 22.65
CA LYS A 53 19.74 16.31 21.65
C LYS A 53 19.05 15.05 22.18
N VAL A 54 18.15 14.49 21.38
CA VAL A 54 17.50 13.22 21.69
C VAL A 54 18.52 12.09 21.54
N LYS A 55 18.75 11.33 22.62
CA LYS A 55 19.59 10.13 22.58
C LYS A 55 18.78 8.98 22.01
N ILE A 56 19.33 8.36 20.97
CA ILE A 56 18.76 7.20 20.27
C ILE A 56 19.67 6.01 20.54
N ASN A 57 19.08 4.88 20.87
CA ASN A 57 19.78 3.60 20.96
C ASN A 57 18.99 2.57 20.17
N ARG A 58 19.67 1.53 19.67
CA ARG A 58 18.98 0.36 19.14
C ARG A 58 18.39 -0.46 20.28
N GLU A 59 17.08 -0.64 20.25
CA GLU A 59 16.34 -1.47 21.20
C GLU A 59 15.80 -2.70 20.49
N PHE A 60 15.89 -3.88 21.11
CA PHE A 60 15.31 -5.11 20.55
C PHE A 60 14.25 -5.72 21.49
N PRO A 61 13.18 -4.97 21.80
CA PRO A 61 12.16 -5.45 22.71
C PRO A 61 11.39 -6.62 22.11
N GLY A 62 10.88 -7.49 22.97
CA GLY A 62 9.93 -8.55 22.60
C GLY A 62 10.53 -9.88 22.15
N LYS A 63 11.86 -9.97 21.97
CA LYS A 63 12.56 -11.26 21.86
C LYS A 63 12.84 -11.82 23.25
N SER A 64 12.26 -12.98 23.57
CA SER A 64 12.41 -13.64 24.87
C SER A 64 12.19 -15.14 24.70
N GLU A 65 13.22 -15.93 25.00
CA GLU A 65 13.16 -17.39 24.99
C GLU A 65 12.09 -17.91 25.95
N GLU A 66 12.07 -17.40 27.18
CA GLU A 66 11.09 -17.79 28.21
C GLU A 66 9.65 -17.57 27.72
N ASN A 67 9.33 -16.36 27.25
CA ASN A 67 8.00 -16.03 26.74
C ASN A 67 7.64 -16.87 25.52
N ALA A 68 8.60 -17.07 24.60
CA ALA A 68 8.37 -17.87 23.41
C ALA A 68 8.09 -19.35 23.76
N LEU A 69 8.81 -19.93 24.72
CA LEU A 69 8.57 -21.29 25.21
C LEU A 69 7.23 -21.42 25.94
N LYS A 70 6.82 -20.41 26.71
CA LYS A 70 5.48 -20.37 27.31
C LYS A 70 4.38 -20.37 26.24
N LEU A 71 4.48 -19.52 25.24
CA LEU A 71 3.53 -19.47 24.10
C LEU A 71 3.50 -20.80 23.32
N LYS A 72 4.67 -21.43 23.13
CA LYS A 72 4.79 -22.77 22.50
C LYS A 72 3.99 -23.82 23.27
N GLN A 73 4.09 -23.83 24.60
CA GLN A 73 3.38 -24.79 25.45
C GLN A 73 1.86 -24.60 25.38
N ILE A 74 1.37 -23.35 25.47
CA ILE A 74 -0.06 -23.04 25.31
C ILE A 74 -0.52 -23.44 23.89
N GLY A 75 0.29 -23.18 22.87
CA GLY A 75 0.03 -23.62 21.49
C GLY A 75 -0.09 -25.14 21.35
N ASN A 76 0.79 -25.89 22.02
CA ASN A 76 0.73 -27.35 22.05
C ASN A 76 -0.57 -27.86 22.70
N GLU A 77 -1.04 -27.20 23.76
CA GLU A 77 -2.31 -27.52 24.41
C GLU A 77 -3.50 -27.25 23.48
N ALA A 78 -3.56 -26.07 22.87
CA ALA A 78 -4.57 -25.73 21.87
C ALA A 78 -4.59 -26.76 20.71
N PHE A 79 -3.40 -27.17 20.25
CA PHE A 79 -3.26 -28.18 19.20
C PHE A 79 -3.80 -29.55 19.63
N ARG A 80 -3.47 -30.02 20.85
CA ARG A 80 -4.01 -31.28 21.39
C ARG A 80 -5.54 -31.24 21.50
N ASN A 81 -6.09 -30.07 21.81
CA ASN A 81 -7.53 -29.83 21.89
C ASN A 81 -8.19 -29.56 20.52
N LYS A 82 -7.47 -29.77 19.41
CA LYS A 82 -7.94 -29.56 18.03
C LYS A 82 -8.37 -28.11 17.72
N LYS A 83 -7.91 -27.14 18.49
CA LYS A 83 -8.14 -25.70 18.28
C LYS A 83 -7.09 -25.14 17.31
N TRP A 84 -7.19 -25.48 16.03
CA TRP A 84 -6.14 -25.24 15.04
C TRP A 84 -5.80 -23.76 14.83
N THR A 85 -6.81 -22.89 14.70
CA THR A 85 -6.62 -21.44 14.51
C THR A 85 -5.91 -20.82 15.71
N GLU A 86 -6.30 -21.20 16.92
CA GLU A 86 -5.66 -20.74 18.16
C GLU A 86 -4.21 -21.22 18.24
N ALA A 87 -3.96 -22.50 17.97
CA ALA A 87 -2.62 -23.07 17.92
C ALA A 87 -1.73 -22.36 16.89
N LEU A 88 -2.23 -22.10 15.68
CA LEU A 88 -1.53 -21.34 14.63
C LEU A 88 -1.12 -19.95 15.12
N MET A 89 -2.04 -19.21 15.75
CA MET A 89 -1.74 -17.88 16.29
C MET A 89 -0.68 -17.93 17.39
N LEU A 90 -0.77 -18.89 18.31
CA LEU A 90 0.17 -19.05 19.42
C LEU A 90 1.57 -19.46 18.93
N TYR A 91 1.67 -20.40 18.00
CA TYR A 91 2.95 -20.75 17.38
C TYR A 91 3.56 -19.58 16.59
N SER A 92 2.76 -18.80 15.88
CA SER A 92 3.22 -17.59 15.19
C SER A 92 3.76 -16.54 16.17
N LYS A 93 3.05 -16.27 17.28
CA LYS A 93 3.53 -15.35 18.33
C LYS A 93 4.81 -15.86 18.98
N SER A 94 4.88 -17.15 19.30
CA SER A 94 6.08 -17.79 19.85
C SER A 94 7.26 -17.64 18.90
N TYR A 95 7.08 -17.91 17.60
CA TYR A 95 8.12 -17.77 16.59
C TYR A 95 8.62 -16.33 16.45
N VAL A 96 7.72 -15.34 16.45
CA VAL A 96 8.11 -13.92 16.41
C VAL A 96 8.90 -13.51 17.66
N SER A 97 8.58 -14.05 18.83
CA SER A 97 9.28 -13.78 20.09
C SER A 97 10.59 -14.57 20.28
N MET A 98 10.82 -15.64 19.53
CA MET A 98 12.03 -16.45 19.71
C MET A 98 13.29 -15.71 19.23
N PRO A 99 14.36 -15.61 20.05
CA PRO A 99 15.66 -15.08 19.62
C PRO A 99 16.22 -15.86 18.42
N GLY A 100 16.81 -15.15 17.45
CA GLY A 100 17.26 -15.75 16.19
C GLY A 100 18.36 -16.81 16.33
N GLU A 101 19.18 -16.72 17.37
CA GLU A 101 20.24 -17.69 17.70
C GLU A 101 19.71 -19.07 18.12
N LYS A 102 18.44 -19.17 18.53
CA LYS A 102 17.79 -20.41 18.95
C LYS A 102 17.22 -21.18 17.76
N GLU A 103 18.07 -21.48 16.77
CA GLU A 103 17.64 -22.06 15.49
C GLU A 103 16.89 -23.40 15.65
N ALA A 104 17.33 -24.24 16.59
CA ALA A 104 16.66 -25.51 16.89
C ALA A 104 15.20 -25.29 17.34
N ASP A 105 14.95 -24.35 18.26
CA ASP A 105 13.58 -24.04 18.69
C ASP A 105 12.76 -23.36 17.60
N VAL A 106 13.37 -22.47 16.81
CA VAL A 106 12.73 -21.88 15.63
C VAL A 106 12.27 -22.97 14.65
N SER A 107 13.12 -23.95 14.35
CA SER A 107 12.77 -25.07 13.47
C SER A 107 11.58 -25.87 13.99
N ILE A 108 11.51 -26.11 15.31
CA ILE A 108 10.42 -26.83 15.97
C ILE A 108 9.12 -26.01 15.93
N LEU A 109 9.19 -24.69 16.15
CA LEU A 109 8.02 -23.82 16.09
C LEU A 109 7.41 -23.77 14.68
N LEU A 110 8.24 -23.70 13.65
CA LEU A 110 7.80 -23.77 12.25
C LEU A 110 7.21 -25.15 11.92
N ALA A 111 7.80 -26.23 12.45
CA ALA A 111 7.25 -27.57 12.32
C ALA A 111 5.88 -27.74 13.03
N ASN A 112 5.70 -27.13 14.20
CA ASN A 112 4.42 -27.13 14.90
C ASN A 112 3.38 -26.27 14.17
N ARG A 113 3.78 -25.10 13.67
CA ARG A 113 2.90 -24.21 12.89
C ARG A 113 2.43 -24.86 11.59
N SER A 114 3.32 -25.54 10.86
CA SER A 114 2.93 -26.31 9.68
C SER A 114 1.97 -27.45 10.00
N ALA A 115 2.01 -28.02 11.21
CA ALA A 115 1.02 -29.02 11.63
C ALA A 115 -0.37 -28.42 11.76
N ALA A 116 -0.49 -27.24 12.37
CA ALA A 116 -1.77 -26.53 12.48
C ALA A 116 -2.31 -26.14 11.10
N LEU A 117 -1.45 -25.62 10.21
CA LEU A 117 -1.81 -25.28 8.84
C LEU A 117 -2.30 -26.48 8.04
N PHE A 118 -1.66 -27.64 8.20
CA PHE A 118 -2.07 -28.88 7.57
C PHE A 118 -3.50 -29.28 7.96
N HIS A 119 -3.84 -29.26 9.25
CA HIS A 119 -5.21 -29.55 9.72
C HIS A 119 -6.24 -28.52 9.28
N MET A 120 -5.82 -27.31 8.90
CA MET A 120 -6.66 -26.26 8.34
C MET A 120 -6.75 -26.30 6.80
N ASN A 121 -6.19 -27.33 6.15
CA ASN A 121 -6.09 -27.45 4.69
C ASN A 121 -5.37 -26.28 4.00
N LYS A 122 -4.48 -25.59 4.73
CA LYS A 122 -3.63 -24.51 4.21
C LYS A 122 -2.32 -25.09 3.68
N PHE A 123 -2.43 -25.91 2.64
CA PHE A 123 -1.32 -26.75 2.16
C PHE A 123 -0.14 -25.94 1.61
N THR A 124 -0.40 -24.84 0.90
CA THR A 124 0.66 -23.97 0.35
C THR A 124 1.47 -23.30 1.47
N GLU A 125 0.79 -22.77 2.48
CA GLU A 125 1.40 -22.16 3.65
C GLU A 125 2.14 -23.21 4.50
N CYS A 126 1.56 -24.40 4.63
CA CYS A 126 2.19 -25.54 5.31
C CYS A 126 3.51 -25.93 4.64
N LEU A 127 3.55 -26.02 3.30
CA LEU A 127 4.77 -26.33 2.55
C LEU A 127 5.87 -25.28 2.79
N ALA A 128 5.50 -23.99 2.86
CA ALA A 128 6.45 -22.92 3.14
C ALA A 128 7.10 -23.07 4.52
N ASP A 129 6.31 -23.36 5.56
CA ASP A 129 6.86 -23.57 6.91
C ASP A 129 7.66 -24.87 7.05
N ILE A 130 7.26 -25.95 6.35
CA ILE A 130 8.08 -27.17 6.30
C ILE A 130 9.46 -26.85 5.73
N LYS A 131 9.51 -26.11 4.62
CA LYS A 131 10.78 -25.69 4.01
C LYS A 131 11.61 -24.87 5.01
N ARG A 132 11.02 -23.87 5.66
CA ARG A 132 11.74 -23.04 6.65
C ARG A 132 12.25 -23.85 7.84
N ALA A 133 11.47 -24.82 8.33
CA ALA A 133 11.88 -25.70 9.42
C ALA A 133 13.11 -26.52 9.01
N ILE A 134 13.09 -27.10 7.80
CA ILE A 134 14.23 -27.87 7.26
C ILE A 134 15.46 -26.97 7.10
N ASP A 135 15.30 -25.79 6.50
CA ASP A 135 16.39 -24.82 6.27
C ASP A 135 17.00 -24.33 7.61
N LYS A 136 16.28 -24.44 8.74
CA LYS A 136 16.72 -24.11 10.10
C LYS A 136 17.24 -25.29 10.92
N GLY A 137 17.51 -26.43 10.27
CA GLY A 137 18.15 -27.58 10.93
C GLY A 137 17.21 -28.37 11.84
N TYR A 138 15.97 -28.62 11.40
CA TYR A 138 15.02 -29.44 12.15
C TYR A 138 15.62 -30.81 12.56
N PRO A 139 15.35 -31.33 13.78
CA PRO A 139 15.99 -32.54 14.28
C PRO A 139 15.78 -33.77 13.39
N LYS A 140 16.88 -34.46 13.05
CA LYS A 140 16.89 -35.62 12.15
C LYS A 140 15.97 -36.75 12.62
N ASP A 141 15.93 -37.01 13.92
CA ASP A 141 15.09 -38.06 14.53
C ASP A 141 13.58 -37.80 14.40
N MET A 142 13.19 -36.58 14.00
CA MET A 142 11.81 -36.18 13.75
C MET A 142 11.54 -35.80 12.29
N MET A 143 12.55 -35.77 11.40
CA MET A 143 12.42 -35.30 10.01
C MET A 143 11.36 -36.04 9.21
N TYR A 144 11.16 -37.33 9.48
CA TYR A 144 10.13 -38.14 8.82
C TYR A 144 8.72 -37.51 8.94
N LYS A 145 8.41 -36.83 10.05
CA LYS A 145 7.11 -36.14 10.26
C LYS A 145 6.90 -35.00 9.27
N LEU A 146 7.96 -34.25 8.95
CA LEU A 146 7.89 -33.14 8.02
C LEU A 146 7.79 -33.64 6.58
N HIS A 147 8.57 -34.63 6.20
CA HIS A 147 8.53 -35.20 4.85
C HIS A 147 7.19 -35.89 4.56
N GLU A 148 6.62 -36.60 5.54
CA GLU A 148 5.29 -37.22 5.40
C GLU A 148 4.21 -36.15 5.17
N ARG A 149 4.19 -35.11 6.02
CA ARG A 149 3.27 -33.97 5.86
C ARG A 149 3.47 -33.26 4.52
N ARG A 150 4.73 -33.09 4.09
CA ARG A 150 5.08 -32.47 2.80
C ARG A 150 4.51 -33.27 1.64
N ALA A 151 4.63 -34.61 1.69
CA ALA A 151 4.08 -35.49 0.68
C ALA A 151 2.55 -35.39 0.61
N GLN A 152 1.88 -35.38 1.76
CA GLN A 152 0.41 -35.22 1.85
C GLN A 152 -0.06 -33.85 1.33
N CYS A 153 0.66 -32.77 1.62
CA CYS A 153 0.37 -31.45 1.04
C CYS A 153 0.50 -31.45 -0.49
N HIS A 154 1.56 -32.05 -1.03
CA HIS A 154 1.75 -32.14 -2.47
C HIS A 154 0.67 -33.00 -3.14
N LEU A 155 0.25 -34.11 -2.52
CA LEU A 155 -0.90 -34.89 -2.98
C LEU A 155 -2.18 -34.05 -3.05
N ALA A 156 -2.50 -33.31 -1.99
CA ALA A 156 -3.68 -32.46 -1.93
C ALA A 156 -3.65 -31.36 -3.01
N ASN A 157 -2.46 -30.83 -3.31
CA ASN A 157 -2.24 -29.84 -4.37
C ASN A 157 -2.10 -30.46 -5.79
N LYS A 158 -2.17 -31.80 -5.92
CA LYS A 158 -1.98 -32.55 -7.19
C LYS A 158 -0.57 -32.43 -7.80
N ASN A 159 0.42 -32.15 -6.96
CA ASN A 159 1.85 -32.15 -7.31
C ASN A 159 2.43 -33.57 -7.12
N PHE A 160 2.07 -34.50 -8.01
CA PHE A 160 2.35 -35.92 -7.79
C PHE A 160 3.84 -36.27 -7.79
N ILE A 161 4.65 -35.57 -8.59
CA ILE A 161 6.11 -35.80 -8.67
C ILE A 161 6.76 -35.44 -7.33
N GLU A 162 6.47 -34.24 -6.81
CA GLU A 162 7.00 -33.75 -5.54
C GLU A 162 6.43 -34.53 -4.35
N ALA A 163 5.21 -35.06 -4.46
CA ALA A 163 4.64 -35.98 -3.48
C ALA A 163 5.44 -37.28 -3.40
N MET A 164 5.71 -37.93 -4.54
CA MET A 164 6.53 -39.13 -4.61
C MET A 164 7.93 -38.91 -4.04
N GLU A 165 8.58 -37.81 -4.42
CA GLU A 165 9.90 -37.43 -3.89
C GLU A 165 9.85 -37.24 -2.37
N SER A 166 8.79 -36.61 -1.85
CA SER A 166 8.63 -36.41 -0.41
C SER A 166 8.37 -37.71 0.35
N PHE A 167 7.64 -38.68 -0.23
CA PHE A 167 7.51 -40.02 0.35
C PHE A 167 8.84 -40.78 0.38
N LYS A 168 9.66 -40.69 -0.68
CA LYS A 168 11.03 -41.26 -0.68
C LYS A 168 11.87 -40.65 0.43
N ASN A 169 11.85 -39.32 0.57
CA ASN A 169 12.54 -38.63 1.66
C ASN A 169 12.00 -39.02 3.06
N THR A 170 10.71 -39.36 3.16
CA THR A 170 10.12 -39.87 4.41
C THR A 170 10.75 -41.20 4.80
N ILE A 171 10.88 -42.14 3.85
CA ILE A 171 11.49 -43.45 4.07
C ILE A 171 12.95 -43.30 4.53
N THR A 172 13.74 -42.48 3.83
CA THR A 172 15.12 -42.21 4.21
C THR A 172 15.23 -41.58 5.60
N ALA A 173 14.35 -40.62 5.94
CA ALA A 173 14.35 -39.99 7.25
C ALA A 173 13.91 -40.92 8.41
N LEU A 174 13.36 -42.11 8.12
CA LEU A 174 13.06 -43.12 9.16
C LEU A 174 14.32 -43.81 9.68
N ASP A 175 15.46 -43.71 8.99
CA ASP A 175 16.72 -44.29 9.46
C ASP A 175 17.24 -43.62 10.73
N ASP A 176 17.01 -42.32 10.87
CA ASP A 176 17.41 -41.53 12.04
C ASP A 176 16.36 -41.52 13.18
N CYS A 177 15.17 -42.10 12.95
CA CYS A 177 14.04 -41.95 13.87
C CYS A 177 14.18 -42.79 15.16
N LYS A 178 13.59 -42.30 16.25
CA LYS A 178 13.54 -43.00 17.55
C LYS A 178 12.22 -43.75 17.79
N LEU A 179 11.52 -44.15 16.71
CA LEU A 179 10.24 -44.84 16.80
C LEU A 179 10.41 -46.34 17.11
N PRO A 180 9.44 -46.97 17.80
CA PRO A 180 9.33 -48.42 17.85
C PRO A 180 9.25 -49.03 16.44
N LEU A 181 9.86 -50.20 16.25
CA LEU A 181 9.97 -50.87 14.94
C LEU A 181 8.62 -51.01 14.23
N GLU A 182 7.57 -51.39 14.96
CA GLU A 182 6.21 -51.54 14.41
C GLU A 182 5.69 -50.25 13.76
N LYS A 183 5.86 -49.10 14.43
CA LYS A 183 5.43 -47.79 13.92
C LYS A 183 6.28 -47.36 12.72
N ARG A 184 7.59 -47.59 12.78
CA ARG A 184 8.51 -47.33 11.66
C ARG A 184 8.08 -48.11 10.42
N SER A 185 7.89 -49.43 10.54
CA SER A 185 7.46 -50.30 9.44
C SER A 185 6.06 -49.98 8.92
N GLN A 186 5.17 -49.43 9.76
CA GLN A 186 3.86 -48.97 9.30
C GLN A 186 3.97 -47.73 8.40
N ILE A 187 4.73 -46.71 8.83
CA ILE A 187 4.93 -45.48 8.04
C ILE A 187 5.62 -45.79 6.71
N GLU A 188 6.66 -46.63 6.76
CA GLU A 188 7.39 -47.07 5.56
C GLU A 188 6.47 -47.79 4.56
N ARG A 189 5.67 -48.77 5.03
CA ARG A 189 4.71 -49.47 4.17
C ARG A 189 3.70 -48.51 3.54
N ASN A 190 3.17 -47.57 4.32
CA ASN A 190 2.22 -46.58 3.81
C ASN A 190 2.85 -45.70 2.72
N ALA A 191 4.07 -45.21 2.93
CA ALA A 191 4.80 -44.42 1.95
C ALA A 191 5.07 -45.22 0.66
N ILE A 192 5.49 -46.48 0.77
CA ILE A 192 5.71 -47.36 -0.39
C ILE A 192 4.42 -47.62 -1.17
N ILE A 193 3.30 -47.86 -0.48
CA ILE A 193 2.00 -48.04 -1.12
C ILE A 193 1.62 -46.79 -1.91
N MET A 194 1.76 -45.60 -1.30
CA MET A 194 1.46 -44.33 -1.97
C MET A 194 2.35 -44.10 -3.20
N ILE A 195 3.65 -44.38 -3.12
CA ILE A 195 4.57 -44.30 -4.26
C ILE A 195 4.10 -45.22 -5.40
N LYS A 196 3.81 -46.50 -5.10
CA LYS A 196 3.37 -47.47 -6.11
C LYS A 196 2.04 -47.09 -6.75
N THR A 197 1.10 -46.54 -5.99
CA THR A 197 -0.17 -46.03 -6.53
C THR A 197 0.09 -44.88 -7.50
N LEU A 198 0.91 -43.91 -7.10
CA LEU A 198 1.24 -42.75 -7.95
C LEU A 198 2.03 -43.13 -9.21
N GLU A 199 2.87 -44.17 -9.15
CA GLU A 199 3.59 -44.73 -10.31
C GLU A 199 2.64 -45.44 -11.29
N ARG A 200 1.63 -46.14 -10.80
CA ARG A 200 0.62 -46.82 -11.63
C ARG A 200 -0.30 -45.82 -12.35
N ASP A 201 -0.63 -44.71 -11.69
CA ASP A 201 -1.53 -43.70 -12.23
C ASP A 201 -0.84 -42.74 -13.24
N GLN A 202 0.49 -42.77 -13.38
CA GLN A 202 1.26 -41.92 -14.30
C GLN A 202 1.78 -42.66 -15.55
N VAL A 203 0.88 -42.90 -16.52
CA VAL A 203 1.21 -43.17 -17.95
C VAL A 203 0.20 -42.42 -18.84
N PRO A 204 0.62 -41.59 -19.82
CA PRO A 204 1.25 -40.27 -19.69
C PRO A 204 0.32 -39.14 -20.19
N LYS A 205 0.29 -38.00 -19.50
CA LYS A 205 0.37 -36.68 -20.16
C LYS A 205 1.12 -35.76 -19.20
N ALA A 206 2.27 -35.28 -19.64
CA ALA A 206 2.89 -34.08 -19.11
C ALA A 206 1.91 -32.92 -19.29
N GLN A 207 0.95 -32.80 -18.38
CA GLN A 207 0.21 -31.56 -18.21
C GLN A 207 1.22 -30.63 -17.58
N LYS A 208 1.79 -29.73 -18.40
CA LYS A 208 2.42 -28.51 -17.89
C LYS A 208 1.49 -28.00 -16.80
N ALA A 209 1.98 -27.99 -15.56
CA ALA A 209 1.25 -27.41 -14.45
C ALA A 209 0.71 -26.07 -14.94
N LYS A 210 -0.62 -25.94 -15.05
CA LYS A 210 -1.22 -24.62 -14.99
C LYS A 210 -0.85 -24.19 -13.58
N SER A 211 0.22 -23.41 -13.48
CA SER A 211 0.59 -22.74 -12.25
C SER A 211 -0.69 -22.09 -11.76
N THR A 212 -1.23 -22.57 -10.64
CA THR A 212 -2.07 -21.74 -9.81
C THR A 212 -1.30 -20.43 -9.65
N PRO A 213 -1.89 -19.26 -9.98
CA PRO A 213 -1.20 -17.99 -9.90
C PRO A 213 -1.06 -17.58 -8.43
N HIS A 214 -0.25 -18.32 -7.68
CA HIS A 214 0.41 -17.87 -6.46
C HIS A 214 1.90 -17.73 -6.69
N VAL A 215 2.31 -17.53 -7.95
CA VAL A 215 3.53 -16.78 -8.16
C VAL A 215 3.19 -15.34 -7.74
N ASN A 216 3.83 -14.89 -6.66
CA ASN A 216 3.98 -13.49 -6.32
C ASN A 216 4.72 -12.77 -7.45
N HIS A 217 4.14 -12.71 -8.65
CA HIS A 217 4.63 -11.84 -9.70
C HIS A 217 4.31 -10.43 -9.22
N LYS A 218 5.36 -9.73 -8.77
CA LYS A 218 5.30 -8.28 -8.58
C LYS A 218 4.72 -7.69 -9.87
N PRO A 219 3.63 -6.91 -9.81
CA PRO A 219 3.07 -6.33 -11.01
C PRO A 219 4.13 -5.56 -11.77
N LYS A 220 4.15 -5.71 -13.10
CA LYS A 220 5.00 -4.91 -13.97
C LYS A 220 4.43 -3.49 -13.98
N GLU A 221 5.30 -2.49 -13.83
CA GLU A 221 4.91 -1.09 -13.98
C GLU A 221 4.34 -0.86 -15.38
N PHE A 222 3.38 0.05 -15.47
CA PHE A 222 2.65 0.35 -16.69
C PHE A 222 2.29 1.84 -16.70
N VAL A 223 2.53 2.50 -17.81
CA VAL A 223 2.13 3.88 -18.08
C VAL A 223 1.38 3.84 -19.40
N SER A 224 0.10 4.24 -19.40
CA SER A 224 -0.70 4.31 -20.62
C SER A 224 -0.14 5.35 -21.59
N ASP A 225 -0.24 5.11 -22.89
CA ASP A 225 0.03 6.09 -23.94
C ASP A 225 -0.92 7.30 -23.85
N ALA A 226 -2.07 7.13 -23.21
CA ALA A 226 -2.99 8.23 -22.91
C ALA A 226 -2.52 9.14 -21.77
N LEU A 227 -1.55 8.73 -20.95
CA LEU A 227 -1.04 9.55 -19.85
C LEU A 227 0.11 10.44 -20.33
N GLY A 228 -0.20 11.70 -20.55
CA GLY A 228 0.77 12.78 -20.74
C GLY A 228 1.05 13.54 -19.43
N ILE A 229 2.15 14.29 -19.41
CA ILE A 229 2.44 15.27 -18.36
C ILE A 229 2.59 16.61 -19.05
N ASP A 230 1.90 17.61 -18.54
CA ASP A 230 1.95 18.99 -19.02
C ASP A 230 2.27 19.94 -17.83
N GLN A 231 2.51 21.21 -18.11
CA GLN A 231 2.82 22.21 -17.09
C GLN A 231 2.27 23.59 -17.44
N ASN A 232 1.70 24.26 -16.44
CA ASN A 232 1.32 25.68 -16.53
C ASN A 232 1.59 26.41 -15.20
N PRO A 233 1.53 27.75 -15.14
CA PRO A 233 1.77 28.51 -13.92
C PRO A 233 0.76 28.28 -12.80
N ASP A 234 -0.50 27.99 -13.12
CA ASP A 234 -1.60 27.91 -12.16
C ASP A 234 -1.67 26.55 -11.45
N GLU A 235 -1.39 25.47 -12.20
CA GLU A 235 -1.55 24.08 -11.78
C GLU A 235 -0.21 23.37 -11.54
N GLY A 236 0.90 24.04 -11.85
CA GLY A 236 2.22 23.42 -11.86
C GLY A 236 2.29 22.33 -12.92
N ARG A 237 2.91 21.18 -12.59
CA ARG A 237 2.95 20.00 -13.47
C ARG A 237 1.74 19.13 -13.17
N PHE A 238 1.08 18.64 -14.20
CA PHE A 238 -0.13 17.83 -14.05
C PHE A 238 -0.25 16.72 -15.10
N ALA A 239 -0.97 15.66 -14.75
CA ALA A 239 -1.33 14.56 -15.63
C ALA A 239 -2.42 15.01 -16.61
N LYS A 240 -2.18 14.80 -17.91
CA LYS A 240 -3.07 15.21 -19.01
C LYS A 240 -3.38 14.05 -19.93
N ALA A 241 -4.62 13.97 -20.41
CA ALA A 241 -5.03 12.96 -21.37
C ALA A 241 -4.47 13.28 -22.77
N SER A 242 -3.52 12.49 -23.25
CA SER A 242 -2.95 12.59 -24.61
C SER A 242 -3.93 12.14 -25.69
N ARG A 243 -4.90 11.30 -25.31
CA ARG A 243 -6.02 10.85 -26.14
C ARG A 243 -7.24 10.62 -25.25
N ASN A 244 -8.41 10.38 -25.85
CA ASN A 244 -9.60 9.99 -25.10
C ASN A 244 -9.34 8.71 -24.30
N ILE A 245 -9.73 8.72 -23.04
CA ILE A 245 -9.63 7.60 -22.10
C ILE A 245 -11.05 7.08 -21.84
N GLN A 246 -11.23 5.77 -21.99
CA GLN A 246 -12.51 5.12 -21.78
C GLN A 246 -12.73 4.79 -20.30
N VAL A 247 -14.00 4.75 -19.86
CA VAL A 247 -14.33 4.24 -18.52
C VAL A 247 -13.84 2.79 -18.36
N GLY A 248 -13.20 2.52 -17.22
CA GLY A 248 -12.56 1.26 -16.88
C GLY A 248 -11.15 1.07 -17.46
N GLU A 249 -10.68 1.99 -18.31
CA GLU A 249 -9.35 1.90 -18.91
C GLU A 249 -8.25 2.07 -17.85
N LYS A 250 -7.22 1.23 -17.96
CA LYS A 250 -6.04 1.28 -17.09
C LYS A 250 -5.14 2.44 -17.51
N VAL A 251 -4.80 3.30 -16.55
CA VAL A 251 -3.99 4.50 -16.79
C VAL A 251 -2.55 4.31 -16.30
N LEU A 252 -2.38 3.77 -15.08
CA LEU A 252 -1.08 3.67 -14.42
C LEU A 252 -1.00 2.42 -13.53
N ILE A 253 0.14 1.74 -13.54
CA ILE A 253 0.58 0.82 -12.49
C ILE A 253 1.98 1.27 -12.08
N GLU A 254 2.14 1.70 -10.83
CA GLU A 254 3.41 2.27 -10.35
C GLU A 254 3.81 1.66 -9.01
N LYS A 255 5.11 1.41 -8.85
CA LYS A 255 5.68 1.06 -7.54
C LYS A 255 6.09 2.34 -6.81
N PRO A 256 5.91 2.40 -5.49
CA PRO A 256 6.36 3.56 -4.75
C PRO A 256 7.88 3.61 -4.74
N TYR A 257 8.43 4.83 -4.71
CA TYR A 257 9.85 5.02 -4.45
C TYR A 257 10.19 4.62 -3.00
N ALA A 258 9.35 5.01 -2.05
CA ALA A 258 9.41 4.61 -0.64
C ALA A 258 7.99 4.46 -0.07
N PHE A 259 7.85 3.66 0.98
CA PHE A 259 6.57 3.41 1.66
C PHE A 259 6.80 3.03 3.12
N ALA A 260 5.82 3.25 3.99
CA ALA A 260 5.86 2.92 5.41
C ALA A 260 4.54 2.28 5.87
N LEU A 261 4.61 1.36 6.82
CA LEU A 261 3.46 0.72 7.46
C LEU A 261 3.18 1.44 8.79
N LEU A 262 1.91 1.66 9.13
CA LEU A 262 1.54 2.20 10.44
C LEU A 262 1.88 1.20 11.55
N GLU A 263 2.40 1.69 12.68
CA GLU A 263 2.83 0.87 13.82
C GLU A 263 1.75 -0.12 14.28
N LYS A 264 0.48 0.32 14.37
CA LYS A 264 -0.64 -0.53 14.80
C LYS A 264 -0.84 -1.80 13.95
N TYR A 265 -0.29 -1.82 12.74
CA TYR A 265 -0.34 -2.96 11.82
C TYR A 265 0.97 -3.74 11.73
N SER A 266 2.01 -3.33 12.44
CA SER A 266 3.36 -3.94 12.40
C SER A 266 3.39 -5.44 12.72
N LYS A 267 2.38 -5.95 13.46
CA LYS A 267 2.24 -7.36 13.84
C LYS A 267 1.24 -8.15 13.01
N THR A 268 0.56 -7.51 12.06
CA THR A 268 -0.51 -8.13 11.24
C THR A 268 -0.23 -8.04 9.75
N HIS A 269 0.56 -7.05 9.32
CA HIS A 269 0.90 -6.81 7.92
C HIS A 269 2.40 -6.93 7.69
N CYS A 270 2.75 -7.34 6.48
CA CYS A 270 4.13 -7.45 6.03
C CYS A 270 4.79 -6.07 5.96
N GLN A 271 5.97 -5.91 6.57
CA GLN A 271 6.72 -4.66 6.55
C GLN A 271 7.24 -4.25 5.17
N ASN A 272 7.33 -5.19 4.23
CA ASN A 272 7.84 -4.96 2.87
C ASN A 272 6.75 -4.75 1.82
N CYS A 273 5.59 -5.37 1.96
CA CYS A 273 4.53 -5.27 0.94
C CYS A 273 3.19 -4.81 1.50
N LEU A 274 3.10 -4.56 2.81
CA LEU A 274 1.90 -4.08 3.51
C LEU A 274 0.69 -5.01 3.40
N ARG A 275 0.84 -6.22 2.83
CA ARG A 275 -0.23 -7.22 2.84
C ARG A 275 -0.33 -7.88 4.21
N ARG A 276 -1.55 -8.10 4.66
CA ARG A 276 -1.85 -8.91 5.83
C ARG A 276 -1.30 -10.33 5.67
N THR A 277 -0.77 -10.90 6.75
CA THR A 277 -0.29 -12.28 6.77
C THR A 277 -0.63 -12.98 8.08
N VAL A 278 -0.97 -14.25 7.99
CA VAL A 278 -1.24 -15.14 9.14
C VAL A 278 -0.10 -16.12 9.41
N ILE A 279 0.90 -16.14 8.52
CA ILE A 279 2.09 -16.99 8.60
C ILE A 279 3.35 -16.12 8.52
N PRO A 280 3.60 -15.29 9.55
CA PRO A 280 4.72 -14.36 9.53
C PRO A 280 6.05 -15.10 9.40
N VAL A 281 6.98 -14.48 8.67
CA VAL A 281 8.43 -14.65 8.76
C VAL A 281 8.94 -13.58 9.73
N ALA A 282 9.71 -14.01 10.74
CA ALA A 282 10.19 -13.14 11.81
C ALA A 282 11.59 -12.59 11.49
N CYS A 283 11.87 -11.35 11.91
CA CYS A 283 13.23 -10.87 12.00
C CYS A 283 13.97 -11.64 13.11
N PRO A 284 15.24 -12.04 12.93
CA PRO A 284 16.00 -12.72 13.97
C PRO A 284 16.32 -11.81 15.16
N ASN A 285 16.47 -10.50 14.92
CA ASN A 285 16.94 -9.53 15.92
C ASN A 285 15.79 -8.83 16.66
N CYS A 286 14.82 -8.28 15.93
CA CYS A 286 13.70 -7.55 16.52
C CYS A 286 12.39 -8.35 16.46
N ALA A 287 11.49 -8.11 17.40
CA ALA A 287 10.11 -8.57 17.31
C ALA A 287 9.19 -7.49 16.73
N ASP A 288 9.72 -6.33 16.31
CA ASP A 288 8.98 -5.12 15.95
C ASP A 288 8.08 -5.29 14.73
N VAL A 289 8.51 -6.08 13.76
CA VAL A 289 7.86 -6.21 12.46
C VAL A 289 7.79 -7.66 12.00
N ILE A 290 6.87 -7.94 11.09
CA ILE A 290 6.73 -9.25 10.44
C ILE A 290 6.81 -9.13 8.92
N PHE A 291 7.09 -10.25 8.25
CA PHE A 291 7.11 -10.35 6.79
C PHE A 291 6.20 -11.49 6.32
N CYS A 292 5.59 -11.37 5.14
CA CYS A 292 4.72 -12.45 4.63
C CYS A 292 5.49 -13.59 3.97
N SER A 293 6.77 -13.39 3.65
CA SER A 293 7.58 -14.36 2.90
C SER A 293 9.07 -14.09 3.07
N ASP A 294 9.88 -15.12 2.81
CA ASP A 294 11.34 -15.05 2.83
C ASP A 294 11.87 -14.05 1.79
N SER A 295 11.18 -13.91 0.65
CA SER A 295 11.50 -12.88 -0.35
C SER A 295 11.26 -11.46 0.17
N CYS A 296 10.16 -11.22 0.86
CA CYS A 296 9.87 -9.91 1.47
C CYS A 296 10.84 -9.59 2.61
N PHE A 297 11.18 -10.59 3.43
CA PHE A 297 12.20 -10.46 4.47
C PHE A 297 13.56 -10.11 3.88
N LYS A 298 14.00 -10.83 2.85
CA LYS A 298 15.28 -10.57 2.16
C LYS A 298 15.31 -9.18 1.53
N GLU A 299 14.27 -8.79 0.80
CA GLU A 299 14.21 -7.47 0.15
C GLU A 299 14.30 -6.34 1.19
N ALA A 300 13.48 -6.38 2.24
CA ALA A 300 13.49 -5.35 3.27
C ALA A 300 14.83 -5.29 4.02
N THR A 301 15.40 -6.44 4.40
CA THR A 301 16.70 -6.48 5.11
C THR A 301 17.87 -6.01 4.24
N THR A 302 17.80 -6.21 2.92
CA THR A 302 18.84 -5.67 2.01
C THR A 302 18.70 -4.17 1.73
N THR A 303 17.49 -3.61 1.86
CA THR A 303 17.17 -2.23 1.52
C THR A 303 17.07 -1.36 2.77
N PHE A 304 15.89 -1.23 3.38
CA PHE A 304 15.63 -0.27 4.45
C PHE A 304 15.67 -0.86 5.86
N HIS A 305 15.23 -2.11 6.07
CA HIS A 305 15.05 -2.65 7.41
C HIS A 305 16.37 -2.83 8.17
N LYS A 306 17.49 -3.09 7.48
CA LYS A 306 18.81 -3.15 8.13
C LYS A 306 19.17 -1.87 8.90
N PHE A 307 18.73 -0.71 8.42
CA PHE A 307 18.98 0.60 9.04
C PHE A 307 17.91 0.96 10.08
N GLU A 308 16.73 0.36 10.00
CA GLU A 308 15.63 0.64 10.93
C GLU A 308 15.50 -0.39 12.07
N CYS A 309 16.17 -1.56 11.96
CA CYS A 309 16.02 -2.66 12.90
C CYS A 309 16.53 -2.27 14.28
N GLY A 310 15.59 -2.21 15.24
CA GLY A 310 15.80 -1.73 16.60
C GLY A 310 15.74 -0.21 16.78
N ILE A 311 15.49 0.54 15.71
CA ILE A 311 15.26 1.99 15.73
C ILE A 311 13.77 2.33 15.58
N LEU A 312 12.99 1.44 14.94
CA LEU A 312 11.55 1.62 14.72
C LEU A 312 10.77 2.07 15.97
N PRO A 313 10.97 1.49 17.17
CA PRO A 313 10.27 1.96 18.37
C PRO A 313 10.55 3.44 18.68
N SER A 314 11.77 3.92 18.48
CA SER A 314 12.12 5.33 18.68
C SER A 314 11.43 6.25 17.68
N ILE A 315 11.28 5.80 16.42
CA ILE A 315 10.54 6.55 15.40
C ILE A 315 9.05 6.58 15.75
N TRP A 316 8.44 5.43 16.05
CA TRP A 316 7.01 5.35 16.34
C TRP A 316 6.62 6.11 17.61
N ARG A 317 7.42 5.98 18.68
CA ARG A 317 7.20 6.70 19.95
C ARG A 317 7.55 8.18 19.88
N SER A 318 8.11 8.70 18.79
CA SER A 318 8.40 10.13 18.71
C SER A 318 7.13 11.00 18.64
N GLY A 319 5.95 10.39 18.40
CA GLY A 319 4.65 11.11 18.35
C GLY A 319 4.44 11.89 17.07
N VAL A 320 5.16 11.52 16.00
CA VAL A 320 5.17 12.25 14.74
C VAL A 320 4.46 11.45 13.65
N SER A 321 4.09 12.14 12.57
CA SER A 321 3.34 11.51 11.49
C SER A 321 4.15 10.43 10.76
N ILE A 322 3.43 9.54 10.07
CA ILE A 322 4.03 8.52 9.19
C ILE A 322 4.96 9.15 8.12
N ASN A 323 4.76 10.42 7.78
CA ASN A 323 5.63 11.14 6.85
C ASN A 323 7.07 11.27 7.38
N CYS A 324 7.29 11.33 8.69
CA CYS A 324 8.65 11.34 9.24
C CYS A 324 9.33 9.98 9.05
N HIS A 325 8.61 8.87 9.27
CA HIS A 325 9.14 7.53 8.97
C HIS A 325 9.42 7.39 7.47
N MET A 326 8.52 7.87 6.62
CA MET A 326 8.70 7.93 5.18
C MET A 326 9.95 8.73 4.76
N ALA A 327 10.21 9.88 5.38
CA ALA A 327 11.37 10.72 5.05
C ALA A 327 12.69 9.98 5.32
N LEU A 328 12.77 9.24 6.42
CA LEU A 328 13.90 8.34 6.69
C LEU A 328 13.99 7.23 5.64
N ARG A 329 12.87 6.61 5.27
CA ARG A 329 12.85 5.54 4.25
C ARG A 329 13.25 6.01 2.87
N MET A 330 12.88 7.22 2.47
CA MET A 330 13.31 7.79 1.19
C MET A 330 14.83 7.85 1.07
N ILE A 331 15.55 7.97 2.19
CA ILE A 331 17.00 7.80 2.22
C ILE A 331 17.39 6.31 2.31
N ALA A 332 16.82 5.57 3.25
CA ALA A 332 17.20 4.18 3.54
C ALA A 332 17.02 3.19 2.37
N VAL A 333 16.18 3.50 1.37
CA VAL A 333 16.01 2.65 0.17
C VAL A 333 17.24 2.60 -0.75
N LYS A 334 18.18 3.55 -0.60
CA LYS A 334 19.49 3.54 -1.29
C LYS A 334 20.61 3.60 -0.26
N ASN A 335 21.77 3.06 -0.59
CA ASN A 335 22.94 3.16 0.28
C ASN A 335 23.52 4.59 0.27
N PHE A 336 24.29 4.92 1.29
CA PHE A 336 24.90 6.24 1.48
C PHE A 336 25.66 6.77 0.26
N GLU A 337 26.42 5.91 -0.42
CA GLU A 337 27.22 6.28 -1.59
C GLU A 337 26.37 6.85 -2.73
N TYR A 338 25.14 6.32 -2.91
CA TYR A 338 24.24 6.83 -3.95
C TYR A 338 23.95 8.31 -3.74
N PHE A 339 23.65 8.75 -2.52
CA PHE A 339 23.35 10.17 -2.27
C PHE A 339 24.62 11.01 -2.28
N ARG A 340 25.72 10.52 -1.70
CA ARG A 340 27.02 11.20 -1.73
C ARG A 340 27.45 11.53 -3.15
N ASP A 341 27.37 10.54 -4.05
CA ASP A 341 27.90 10.66 -5.42
C ASP A 341 26.96 11.43 -6.36
N ASN A 342 25.67 11.54 -6.01
CA ASN A 342 24.65 12.19 -6.85
C ASN A 342 24.10 13.50 -6.29
N PHE A 343 24.54 13.97 -5.11
CA PHE A 343 24.00 15.16 -4.46
C PHE A 343 23.97 16.39 -5.37
N GLY A 344 25.06 16.65 -6.11
CA GLY A 344 25.14 17.78 -7.04
C GLY A 344 24.21 17.70 -8.26
N GLN A 345 23.54 16.56 -8.48
CA GLN A 345 22.57 16.37 -9.57
C GLN A 345 21.12 16.55 -9.12
N PHE A 346 20.86 16.75 -7.82
CA PHE A 346 19.52 16.90 -7.30
C PHE A 346 19.03 18.33 -7.50
N SER A 347 17.99 18.48 -8.33
CA SER A 347 17.38 19.76 -8.67
C SER A 347 15.89 19.73 -8.36
N GLU A 348 15.40 20.83 -7.77
CA GLU A 348 13.97 21.05 -7.53
C GLU A 348 13.21 21.28 -8.83
N THR A 349 13.89 21.81 -9.86
CA THR A 349 13.33 22.06 -11.18
C THR A 349 13.95 21.08 -12.18
N LEU A 350 13.25 19.97 -12.43
CA LEU A 350 13.62 19.00 -13.46
C LEU A 350 12.63 19.06 -14.63
N PRO A 351 13.10 19.26 -15.88
CA PRO A 351 12.25 19.23 -17.05
C PRO A 351 11.53 17.89 -17.21
N ILE A 352 10.29 17.92 -17.72
CA ILE A 352 9.47 16.71 -17.94
C ILE A 352 10.20 15.68 -18.81
N GLU A 353 10.90 16.12 -19.86
CA GLU A 353 11.66 15.24 -20.76
C GLU A 353 12.85 14.56 -20.09
N GLU A 354 13.41 15.16 -19.03
CA GLU A 354 14.44 14.53 -18.22
C GLU A 354 13.83 13.51 -17.27
N ILE A 355 12.73 13.86 -16.59
CA ILE A 355 12.00 12.96 -15.69
C ILE A 355 11.59 11.67 -16.40
N LYS A 356 11.14 11.77 -17.66
CA LYS A 356 10.76 10.60 -18.50
C LYS A 356 11.94 9.65 -18.77
N LYS A 357 13.18 10.14 -18.79
CA LYS A 357 14.39 9.34 -19.01
C LYS A 357 14.90 8.66 -17.73
N LEU A 358 14.48 9.15 -16.56
CA LEU A 358 14.89 8.60 -15.27
C LEU A 358 14.16 7.29 -14.97
N SER A 359 14.90 6.31 -14.43
CA SER A 359 14.31 5.07 -13.93
C SER A 359 13.27 5.36 -12.83
N SER A 360 12.26 4.49 -12.68
CA SER A 360 11.23 4.63 -11.62
C SER A 360 11.81 4.66 -10.21
N SER A 361 13.01 4.11 -10.00
CA SER A 361 13.70 4.08 -8.71
C SER A 361 14.70 5.23 -8.49
N ASP A 362 14.75 6.21 -9.39
CA ASP A 362 15.68 7.34 -9.29
C ASP A 362 15.14 8.42 -8.34
N TYR A 363 15.94 8.81 -7.35
CA TYR A 363 15.55 9.77 -6.32
C TYR A 363 15.24 11.16 -6.90
N ARG A 364 15.87 11.54 -8.02
CA ARG A 364 15.61 12.83 -8.67
C ARG A 364 14.14 13.02 -9.03
N ARG A 365 13.41 11.95 -9.33
CA ARG A 365 11.97 12.00 -9.60
C ARG A 365 11.19 12.52 -8.40
N VAL A 366 11.46 11.99 -7.19
CA VAL A 366 10.80 12.45 -5.96
C VAL A 366 11.33 13.80 -5.49
N TYR A 367 12.64 14.06 -5.61
CA TYR A 367 13.24 15.31 -5.16
C TYR A 367 12.71 16.53 -5.93
N SER A 368 12.30 16.34 -7.19
CA SER A 368 11.71 17.40 -8.01
C SER A 368 10.26 17.74 -7.65
N LEU A 369 9.60 16.98 -6.77
CA LEU A 369 8.17 17.19 -6.45
C LEU A 369 7.95 18.48 -5.64
N VAL A 370 6.73 19.02 -5.73
CA VAL A 370 6.40 20.31 -5.10
C VAL A 370 6.50 20.21 -3.58
N LYS A 371 7.09 21.22 -2.95
CA LYS A 371 7.25 21.29 -1.49
C LYS A 371 6.81 22.62 -0.86
N HIS A 372 6.32 23.56 -1.69
CA HIS A 372 5.87 24.92 -1.33
C HIS A 372 6.80 25.64 -0.34
N SER A 373 8.12 25.51 -0.51
CA SER A 373 9.09 26.08 0.44
C SER A 373 8.99 27.60 0.54
N ASP A 374 8.57 28.27 -0.52
CA ASP A 374 8.33 29.72 -0.60
C ASP A 374 7.18 30.20 0.29
N LYS A 375 6.22 29.33 0.62
CA LYS A 375 5.06 29.63 1.48
C LYS A 375 5.26 29.20 2.94
N ARG A 376 6.45 28.71 3.32
CA ARG A 376 6.72 28.17 4.66
C ARG A 376 7.25 29.23 5.62
N SER A 377 6.81 29.15 6.87
CA SER A 377 7.33 29.98 7.95
C SER A 377 8.67 29.47 8.47
N GLU A 378 9.42 30.37 9.11
CA GLU A 378 10.69 30.10 9.77
C GLU A 378 10.54 29.07 10.88
N SER A 379 9.42 29.11 11.61
CA SER A 379 9.09 28.11 12.63
C SER A 379 8.89 26.72 12.04
N SER A 380 8.31 26.62 10.83
CA SER A 380 8.17 25.35 10.11
C SER A 380 9.54 24.81 9.67
N PHE A 381 10.41 25.67 9.13
CA PHE A 381 11.78 25.28 8.80
C PHE A 381 12.54 24.78 10.02
N PHE A 382 12.42 25.45 11.16
CA PHE A 382 13.06 25.04 12.40
C PHE A 382 12.58 23.65 12.87
N GLN A 383 11.28 23.42 12.87
CA GLN A 383 10.70 22.12 13.23
C GLN A 383 11.22 21.00 12.31
N TYR A 384 11.25 21.23 11.00
CA TYR A 384 11.78 20.25 10.05
C TYR A 384 13.29 20.03 10.17
N SER A 385 14.06 21.07 10.47
CA SER A 385 15.49 20.91 10.75
C SER A 385 15.73 20.02 11.96
N LEU A 386 14.99 20.22 13.06
CA LEU A 386 15.11 19.38 14.26
C LEU A 386 14.69 17.93 13.97
N MET A 387 13.61 17.71 13.23
CA MET A 387 13.14 16.37 12.85
C MET A 387 14.15 15.68 11.94
N ALA A 388 14.69 16.41 10.96
CA ALA A 388 15.68 15.88 10.04
C ALA A 388 16.97 15.47 10.75
N LEU A 389 17.44 16.27 11.73
CA LEU A 389 18.58 15.92 12.57
C LEU A 389 18.30 14.66 13.39
N PHE A 390 17.12 14.55 14.02
CA PHE A 390 16.72 13.35 14.77
C PHE A 390 16.67 12.08 13.89
N LEU A 391 16.08 12.16 12.69
CA LEU A 391 16.02 11.04 11.76
C LEU A 391 17.40 10.71 11.18
N ASN A 392 18.26 11.71 10.99
CA ASN A 392 19.65 11.50 10.59
C ASN A 392 20.45 10.75 11.66
N ASP A 393 20.23 11.06 12.94
CA ASP A 393 20.81 10.31 14.05
C ASP A 393 20.25 8.88 14.13
N CYS A 394 18.96 8.67 13.82
CA CYS A 394 18.37 7.34 13.69
C CYS A 394 19.09 6.51 12.61
N LEU A 395 19.39 7.10 11.45
CA LEU A 395 20.17 6.45 10.39
C LEU A 395 21.62 6.16 10.84
N LYS A 396 22.23 7.08 11.58
CA LYS A 396 23.57 6.89 12.13
C LYS A 396 23.65 5.71 13.09
N GLU A 397 22.76 5.65 14.07
CA GLU A 397 22.65 4.51 14.99
C GLU A 397 22.25 3.21 14.27
N GLY A 398 21.48 3.33 13.18
CA GLY A 398 21.15 2.23 12.28
C GLY A 398 22.31 1.71 11.41
N GLY A 399 23.48 2.35 11.46
CA GLY A 399 24.65 1.96 10.65
C GLY A 399 24.54 2.33 9.17
N TYR A 400 23.87 3.44 8.84
CA TYR A 400 23.72 3.92 7.47
C TYR A 400 25.01 4.49 6.87
N PHE A 401 25.74 5.26 7.67
CA PHE A 401 26.95 5.96 7.25
C PHE A 401 28.18 5.04 7.28
N LYS A 402 29.19 5.37 6.48
CA LYS A 402 30.52 4.75 6.58
C LYS A 402 31.31 5.33 7.75
N GLU A 403 32.24 4.56 8.28
CA GLU A 403 33.11 4.99 9.39
C GLU A 403 33.93 6.25 9.07
N ASP A 404 34.28 6.46 7.80
CA ASP A 404 35.05 7.59 7.29
C ASP A 404 34.17 8.77 6.80
N SER A 405 32.85 8.72 7.01
CA SER A 405 31.94 9.78 6.54
C SER A 405 32.21 11.10 7.26
N THR A 406 32.34 12.19 6.50
CA THR A 406 32.60 13.52 7.05
C THR A 406 31.35 14.13 7.70
N ASN A 407 31.54 15.12 8.57
CA ASN A 407 30.41 15.86 9.14
C ASN A 407 29.55 16.55 8.08
N GLU A 408 30.19 17.08 7.03
CA GLU A 408 29.49 17.70 5.90
C GLU A 408 28.61 16.68 5.15
N GLN A 409 29.11 15.47 4.89
CA GLN A 409 28.32 14.40 4.27
C GLN A 409 27.12 14.00 5.14
N ASN A 410 27.29 13.98 6.47
CA ASN A 410 26.18 13.74 7.40
C ASN A 410 25.13 14.86 7.32
N GLN A 411 25.58 16.13 7.22
CA GLN A 411 24.68 17.28 7.07
C GLN A 411 23.96 17.29 5.72
N ILE A 412 24.58 16.78 4.66
CA ILE A 412 23.93 16.57 3.35
C ILE A 412 22.78 15.57 3.47
N ILE A 413 22.97 14.44 4.16
CA ILE A 413 21.86 13.49 4.34
C ILE A 413 20.73 14.12 5.18
N ALA A 414 21.06 14.82 6.25
CA ALA A 414 20.08 15.56 7.04
C ALA A 414 19.32 16.61 6.20
N SER A 415 19.99 17.32 5.28
CA SER A 415 19.31 18.29 4.41
C SER A 415 18.35 17.61 3.42
N LEU A 416 18.72 16.44 2.89
CA LEU A 416 17.84 15.64 2.04
C LEU A 416 16.62 15.11 2.81
N ILE A 417 16.80 14.70 4.08
CA ILE A 417 15.67 14.33 4.94
C ILE A 417 14.74 15.53 5.17
N MET A 418 15.31 16.72 5.41
CA MET A 418 14.54 17.96 5.56
C MET A 418 13.74 18.29 4.29
N SER A 419 14.34 18.13 3.10
CA SER A 419 13.61 18.29 1.84
C SER A 419 12.50 17.24 1.69
N ASN A 420 12.76 15.98 2.06
CA ASN A 420 11.77 14.91 2.00
C ASN A 420 10.56 15.16 2.92
N LEU A 421 10.78 15.68 4.13
CA LEU A 421 9.69 16.06 5.04
C LEU A 421 8.76 17.09 4.39
N GLN A 422 9.33 18.08 3.69
CA GLN A 422 8.55 19.11 3.00
C GLN A 422 7.80 18.55 1.77
N ILE A 423 8.43 17.64 1.01
CA ILE A 423 7.82 16.96 -0.15
C ILE A 423 6.65 16.08 0.29
N LEU A 424 6.84 15.29 1.34
CA LEU A 424 5.86 14.31 1.80
C LEU A 424 4.57 14.95 2.33
N GLN A 425 4.60 16.22 2.75
CA GLN A 425 3.39 16.93 3.17
C GLN A 425 2.34 17.01 2.04
N TYR A 426 2.77 17.12 0.78
CA TYR A 426 1.87 17.36 -0.35
C TYR A 426 1.78 16.20 -1.35
N ASN A 427 2.75 15.27 -1.35
CA ASN A 427 2.87 14.24 -2.40
C ASN A 427 2.71 12.80 -1.88
N THR A 428 2.32 12.63 -0.62
CA THR A 428 2.13 11.30 -0.02
C THR A 428 0.75 10.76 -0.34
N HIS A 429 0.68 9.49 -0.73
CA HIS A 429 -0.60 8.80 -0.93
C HIS A 429 -0.81 7.73 0.14
N GLU A 430 -2.05 7.67 0.64
CA GLU A 430 -2.50 6.64 1.55
C GLU A 430 -2.65 5.28 0.83
N ILE A 431 -2.04 4.25 1.40
CA ILE A 431 -2.20 2.85 1.02
C ILE A 431 -3.26 2.23 1.94
N PHE A 432 -4.32 1.68 1.36
CA PHE A 432 -5.44 1.11 2.08
C PHE A 432 -5.68 -0.38 1.82
N GLU A 433 -6.38 -1.01 2.75
CA GLU A 433 -6.94 -2.36 2.69
C GLU A 433 -8.48 -2.27 2.70
N LEU A 434 -9.16 -2.98 1.80
CA LEU A 434 -10.61 -3.08 1.80
C LEU A 434 -11.07 -4.14 2.81
N HIS A 435 -11.77 -3.72 3.85
CA HIS A 435 -12.44 -4.63 4.78
C HIS A 435 -13.81 -5.01 4.22
N ARG A 436 -14.06 -6.31 4.18
CA ARG A 436 -15.28 -6.92 3.63
C ARG A 436 -16.00 -7.76 4.67
N SER A 437 -17.31 -7.89 4.52
CA SER A 437 -18.12 -8.79 5.34
C SER A 437 -17.68 -10.24 5.16
N GLN A 438 -17.49 -10.96 6.26
CA GLN A 438 -17.21 -12.39 6.18
C GLN A 438 -18.44 -13.20 5.71
N GLU A 439 -19.66 -12.72 6.00
CA GLU A 439 -20.91 -13.40 5.63
C GLU A 439 -21.29 -13.16 4.17
N THR A 440 -21.31 -11.88 3.75
CA THR A 440 -21.81 -11.48 2.43
C THR A 440 -20.68 -11.25 1.43
N GLY A 441 -19.43 -11.08 1.88
CA GLY A 441 -18.31 -10.70 1.02
C GLY A 441 -18.32 -9.24 0.58
N GLU A 442 -19.36 -8.48 0.94
CA GLU A 442 -19.56 -7.09 0.53
C GLU A 442 -18.53 -6.14 1.14
N ALA A 443 -18.18 -5.07 0.42
CA ALA A 443 -17.33 -3.99 0.92
C ALA A 443 -17.99 -3.29 2.13
N LYS A 444 -17.25 -3.19 3.24
CA LYS A 444 -17.67 -2.43 4.43
C LYS A 444 -16.97 -1.07 4.49
N LYS A 445 -15.64 -1.06 4.47
CA LYS A 445 -14.84 0.16 4.59
C LYS A 445 -13.43 -0.03 4.05
N THR A 446 -12.83 1.07 3.60
CA THR A 446 -11.39 1.16 3.35
C THR A 446 -10.68 1.52 4.64
N VAL A 447 -9.55 0.87 4.90
CA VAL A 447 -8.72 1.09 6.09
C VAL A 447 -7.34 1.52 5.65
N PHE A 448 -6.93 2.73 6.06
CA PHE A 448 -5.57 3.23 5.88
C PHE A 448 -4.58 2.37 6.68
N VAL A 449 -3.66 1.70 5.98
CA VAL A 449 -2.67 0.78 6.57
C VAL A 449 -1.23 1.30 6.53
N GLY A 450 -0.92 2.18 5.59
CA GLY A 450 0.41 2.73 5.41
C GLY A 450 0.43 3.79 4.32
N ALA A 451 1.58 4.42 4.08
CA ALA A 451 1.72 5.50 3.13
C ALA A 451 2.81 5.21 2.10
N GLY A 452 2.73 5.81 0.92
CA GLY A 452 3.71 5.65 -0.16
C GLY A 452 3.89 6.93 -0.97
N ILE A 453 5.08 7.12 -1.54
CA ILE A 453 5.36 8.20 -2.49
C ILE A 453 5.56 7.62 -3.90
N TYR A 454 4.77 8.13 -4.83
CA TYR A 454 4.61 7.59 -6.19
C TYR A 454 4.87 8.73 -7.18
N PRO A 455 6.08 8.85 -7.75
CA PRO A 455 6.50 10.05 -8.46
C PRO A 455 5.59 10.43 -9.63
N THR A 456 4.99 9.45 -10.30
CA THR A 456 4.10 9.69 -11.44
C THR A 456 2.68 9.98 -10.98
N LEU A 457 2.17 9.20 -10.01
CA LEU A 457 0.84 9.45 -9.43
C LEU A 457 0.74 10.82 -8.73
N ALA A 458 1.83 11.30 -8.11
CA ALA A 458 1.87 12.63 -7.48
C ALA A 458 1.66 13.80 -8.46
N LEU A 459 1.70 13.55 -9.77
CA LEU A 459 1.39 14.53 -10.81
C LEU A 459 -0.12 14.56 -11.17
N PHE A 460 -0.95 13.72 -10.56
CA PHE A 460 -2.38 13.72 -10.80
C PHE A 460 -3.02 14.78 -9.90
N ASN A 461 -3.38 15.92 -10.47
CA ASN A 461 -3.98 17.02 -9.71
C ASN A 461 -5.38 16.67 -9.18
N HIS A 462 -5.84 17.48 -8.23
CA HIS A 462 -7.12 17.29 -7.57
C HIS A 462 -8.35 17.64 -8.44
N SER A 463 -9.41 16.85 -8.29
CA SER A 463 -10.79 17.26 -8.60
C SER A 463 -11.75 16.74 -7.52
N CYS A 464 -12.77 17.54 -7.19
CA CYS A 464 -13.86 17.11 -6.32
C CYS A 464 -14.76 16.06 -7.01
N ASP A 465 -14.72 15.97 -8.34
CA ASP A 465 -15.30 14.90 -9.17
C ASP A 465 -14.16 14.19 -9.95
N PRO A 466 -13.42 13.28 -9.32
CA PRO A 466 -12.21 12.69 -9.89
C PRO A 466 -12.51 11.79 -11.11
N GLY A 467 -11.58 11.77 -12.07
CA GLY A 467 -11.67 10.95 -13.27
C GLY A 467 -11.22 9.50 -13.06
N ILE A 468 -10.51 9.23 -11.97
CA ILE A 468 -9.87 7.94 -11.72
C ILE A 468 -10.25 7.32 -10.37
N VAL A 469 -9.94 6.03 -10.23
CA VAL A 469 -9.85 5.31 -8.96
C VAL A 469 -8.47 4.69 -8.83
N LYS A 470 -7.98 4.66 -7.59
CA LYS A 470 -6.77 3.94 -7.21
C LYS A 470 -7.12 2.75 -6.33
N TYR A 471 -6.36 1.68 -6.43
CA TYR A 471 -6.32 0.59 -5.45
C TYR A 471 -4.89 0.03 -5.37
N TYR A 472 -4.60 -0.71 -4.31
CA TYR A 472 -3.24 -1.16 -4.03
C TYR A 472 -3.16 -2.67 -4.03
N ASN A 473 -2.16 -3.22 -4.71
CA ASN A 473 -1.79 -4.62 -4.57
C ASN A 473 -0.43 -4.72 -3.85
N GLY A 474 -0.46 -5.05 -2.57
CA GLY A 474 0.63 -4.76 -1.66
C GLY A 474 0.86 -3.25 -1.60
N THR A 475 2.04 -2.80 -2.02
CA THR A 475 2.40 -1.38 -2.12
C THR A 475 2.28 -0.83 -3.54
N THR A 476 2.03 -1.65 -4.56
CA THR A 476 1.92 -1.18 -5.95
C THR A 476 0.55 -0.57 -6.19
N VAL A 477 0.51 0.66 -6.71
CA VAL A 477 -0.75 1.35 -7.03
C VAL A 477 -1.22 0.97 -8.43
N PHE A 478 -2.54 0.83 -8.58
CA PHE A 478 -3.23 0.60 -9.84
C PHE A 478 -4.25 1.72 -10.03
N VAL A 479 -4.24 2.35 -11.20
CA VAL A 479 -5.10 3.48 -11.54
C VAL A 479 -5.93 3.14 -12.76
N HIS A 480 -7.25 3.31 -12.63
CA HIS A 480 -8.20 3.14 -13.74
C HIS A 480 -9.14 4.35 -13.83
N ALA A 481 -9.59 4.66 -15.04
CA ALA A 481 -10.60 5.69 -15.26
C ALA A 481 -11.99 5.21 -14.77
N VAL A 482 -12.74 6.08 -14.12
CA VAL A 482 -14.11 5.81 -13.64
C VAL A 482 -15.17 6.65 -14.35
N LYS A 483 -14.73 7.49 -15.30
CA LYS A 483 -15.57 8.18 -16.29
C LYS A 483 -14.73 8.39 -17.55
N PRO A 484 -15.36 8.65 -18.71
CA PRO A 484 -14.64 9.10 -19.89
C PRO A 484 -13.87 10.40 -19.60
N ILE A 485 -12.64 10.50 -20.12
CA ILE A 485 -11.78 11.69 -20.03
C ILE A 485 -11.36 12.05 -21.46
N GLN A 486 -11.61 13.29 -21.87
CA GLN A 486 -11.34 13.73 -23.24
C GLN A 486 -9.87 14.07 -23.43
N ALA A 487 -9.36 13.91 -24.65
CA ALA A 487 -8.03 14.36 -25.02
C ALA A 487 -7.87 15.85 -24.70
N GLY A 488 -6.79 16.19 -24.00
CA GLY A 488 -6.51 17.54 -23.53
C GLY A 488 -6.95 17.84 -22.09
N GLU A 489 -7.87 17.05 -21.52
CA GLU A 489 -8.32 17.22 -20.14
C GLU A 489 -7.30 16.72 -19.13
N ILE A 490 -7.39 17.24 -17.91
CA ILE A 490 -6.59 16.78 -16.77
C ILE A 490 -7.09 15.41 -16.32
N ILE A 491 -6.15 14.49 -16.06
CA ILE A 491 -6.45 13.22 -15.43
C ILE A 491 -6.38 13.42 -13.91
N ALA A 492 -7.50 13.84 -13.34
CA ALA A 492 -7.55 14.26 -11.94
C ALA A 492 -7.85 13.10 -10.98
N GLU A 493 -7.12 13.06 -9.86
CA GLU A 493 -7.43 12.23 -8.68
C GLU A 493 -8.20 13.03 -7.62
N ASN A 494 -8.46 12.40 -6.47
CA ASN A 494 -9.07 13.06 -5.33
C ASN A 494 -8.12 13.11 -4.13
N TYR A 495 -8.04 14.28 -3.50
CA TYR A 495 -7.15 14.57 -2.35
C TYR A 495 -7.92 14.56 -1.02
N GLY A 496 -9.16 14.05 -1.00
CA GLY A 496 -10.01 14.03 0.19
C GLY A 496 -11.44 14.49 -0.11
N PRO A 497 -11.67 15.79 -0.43
CA PRO A 497 -13.02 16.32 -0.54
C PRO A 497 -13.72 15.88 -1.83
N LEU A 498 -14.91 15.27 -1.70
CA LEU A 498 -15.78 14.91 -2.81
C LEU A 498 -17.04 15.78 -2.80
N TYR A 499 -17.49 16.21 -3.99
CA TYR A 499 -18.72 17.01 -4.08
C TYR A 499 -19.97 16.27 -3.60
N THR A 500 -19.96 14.94 -3.69
CA THR A 500 -21.07 14.10 -3.24
C THR A 500 -21.21 14.04 -1.71
N GLN A 501 -20.18 14.44 -0.96
CA GLN A 501 -20.13 14.30 0.50
C GLN A 501 -20.07 15.65 1.23
N GLU A 502 -19.48 16.66 0.60
CA GLU A 502 -19.12 17.93 1.25
C GLU A 502 -19.59 19.11 0.42
N THR A 503 -19.95 20.21 1.08
CA THR A 503 -20.39 21.47 0.45
C THR A 503 -19.22 22.20 -0.23
N LEU A 504 -19.51 23.11 -1.18
CA LEU A 504 -18.48 23.89 -1.88
C LEU A 504 -17.49 24.56 -0.91
N ARG A 505 -18.02 25.17 0.15
CA ARG A 505 -17.23 25.86 1.17
C ARG A 505 -16.25 24.91 1.87
N GLU A 506 -16.74 23.78 2.40
CA GLU A 506 -15.90 22.79 3.09
C GLU A 506 -14.80 22.23 2.17
N ARG A 507 -15.14 21.99 0.89
CA ARG A 507 -14.17 21.49 -0.10
C ARG A 507 -13.06 22.50 -0.36
N ARG A 508 -13.38 23.78 -0.53
CA ARG A 508 -12.38 24.84 -0.78
C ARG A 508 -11.54 25.13 0.46
N GLU A 509 -12.15 25.23 1.64
CA GLU A 509 -11.46 25.42 2.93
C GLU A 509 -10.40 24.30 3.13
N LYS A 510 -10.77 23.03 2.92
CA LYS A 510 -9.81 21.91 3.03
C LYS A 510 -8.66 21.96 2.03
N MET A 511 -8.91 22.37 0.78
CA MET A 511 -7.84 22.46 -0.23
C MET A 511 -6.89 23.61 0.06
N GLU A 512 -7.40 24.73 0.54
CA GLU A 512 -6.58 25.86 0.98
C GLU A 512 -5.71 25.47 2.18
N ASP A 513 -6.30 24.87 3.21
CA ASP A 513 -5.62 24.49 4.45
C ASP A 513 -4.54 23.41 4.24
N LEU A 514 -4.85 22.37 3.45
CA LEU A 514 -3.97 21.20 3.31
C LEU A 514 -3.00 21.28 2.13
N TYR A 515 -3.39 21.98 1.05
CA TYR A 515 -2.65 21.99 -0.22
C TYR A 515 -2.37 23.38 -0.78
N GLN A 516 -2.81 24.46 -0.12
CA GLN A 516 -2.47 25.84 -0.45
C GLN A 516 -2.92 26.31 -1.84
N PHE A 517 -4.09 25.82 -2.31
CA PHE A 517 -4.75 26.27 -3.54
C PHE A 517 -6.28 26.26 -3.43
N GLU A 518 -6.95 27.07 -4.24
CA GLU A 518 -8.42 27.06 -4.38
C GLU A 518 -8.85 26.13 -5.52
N CYS A 519 -9.77 25.20 -5.27
CA CYS A 519 -10.25 24.27 -6.29
C CYS A 519 -11.28 24.91 -7.24
N ASN A 520 -10.98 24.86 -8.55
CA ASN A 520 -11.81 25.35 -9.65
C ASN A 520 -12.27 24.25 -10.62
N CYS A 521 -12.31 22.99 -10.16
CA CYS A 521 -12.90 21.90 -10.96
C CYS A 521 -14.37 22.19 -11.29
N THR A 522 -14.93 21.54 -12.32
CA THR A 522 -16.33 21.75 -12.75
C THR A 522 -17.33 21.68 -11.59
N ALA A 523 -17.18 20.71 -10.69
CA ALA A 523 -18.06 20.58 -9.53
C ALA A 523 -17.99 21.75 -8.55
N CYS A 524 -16.84 22.43 -8.44
CA CYS A 524 -16.70 23.64 -7.63
C CYS A 524 -17.17 24.88 -8.37
N SER A 525 -16.77 25.03 -9.63
CA SER A 525 -17.10 26.20 -10.46
C SER A 525 -18.60 26.31 -10.74
N GLU A 526 -19.31 25.19 -10.83
CA GLU A 526 -20.77 25.14 -11.00
C GLU A 526 -21.53 24.91 -9.69
N ASN A 527 -20.85 24.92 -8.53
CA ASN A 527 -21.44 24.68 -7.20
C ASN A 527 -22.35 23.43 -7.16
N TRP A 528 -21.83 22.28 -7.58
CA TRP A 528 -22.60 21.03 -7.58
C TRP A 528 -23.03 20.65 -6.15
N PRO A 529 -24.29 20.18 -5.98
CA PRO A 529 -24.85 19.82 -4.67
C PRO A 529 -24.27 18.49 -4.15
N LYS A 530 -24.43 18.25 -2.85
CA LYS A 530 -24.17 16.94 -2.24
C LYS A 530 -25.11 15.88 -2.81
N PHE A 531 -24.75 14.61 -2.63
CA PHE A 531 -25.55 13.48 -3.14
C PHE A 531 -26.99 13.48 -2.64
N ASP A 532 -27.19 13.80 -1.35
CA ASP A 532 -28.51 13.90 -0.72
C ASP A 532 -29.34 15.12 -1.15
N GLU A 533 -28.69 16.10 -1.78
CA GLU A 533 -29.29 17.36 -2.24
C GLU A 533 -29.47 17.40 -3.76
N MET A 534 -29.09 16.33 -4.48
CA MET A 534 -29.28 16.24 -5.92
C MET A 534 -30.77 16.18 -6.26
N ARG A 535 -31.16 17.02 -7.22
CA ARG A 535 -32.52 17.04 -7.77
C ARG A 535 -32.82 15.75 -8.51
N ASN A 536 -33.89 15.07 -8.09
CA ASN A 536 -34.42 13.87 -8.75
C ASN A 536 -35.71 14.16 -9.53
N ASP A 537 -36.19 15.41 -9.52
CA ASP A 537 -37.38 15.88 -10.26
C ASP A 537 -37.08 16.26 -11.72
N VAL A 538 -35.79 16.34 -12.08
CA VAL A 538 -35.31 16.65 -13.43
C VAL A 538 -34.22 15.67 -13.88
N VAL A 539 -34.18 15.40 -15.18
CA VAL A 539 -33.08 14.71 -15.85
C VAL A 539 -32.25 15.72 -16.61
N ARG A 540 -30.93 15.73 -16.37
CA ARG A 540 -29.98 16.61 -17.07
C ARG A 540 -29.45 15.90 -18.32
N ILE A 541 -29.84 16.34 -19.50
CA ILE A 541 -29.42 15.72 -20.77
C ILE A 541 -28.46 16.62 -21.55
N ARG A 542 -27.47 16.01 -22.21
CA ARG A 542 -26.61 16.72 -23.17
C ARG A 542 -27.42 17.02 -24.43
N CYS A 543 -27.20 18.20 -24.99
CA CYS A 543 -27.71 18.52 -26.31
C CYS A 543 -27.08 17.59 -27.36
N ASP A 544 -27.93 16.91 -28.14
CA ASP A 544 -27.54 15.97 -29.20
C ASP A 544 -27.40 16.65 -30.59
N ALA A 545 -27.40 17.99 -30.62
CA ALA A 545 -27.17 18.78 -31.82
C ALA A 545 -25.88 18.35 -32.55
N ASP A 546 -25.92 18.27 -33.88
CA ASP A 546 -24.79 17.86 -34.74
C ASP A 546 -23.54 18.74 -34.54
N THR A 547 -23.74 19.95 -34.05
CA THR A 547 -22.69 20.93 -33.74
C THR A 547 -21.89 20.61 -32.47
N LYS A 548 -22.14 19.48 -31.80
CA LYS A 548 -21.55 19.11 -30.49
C LYS A 548 -21.73 20.22 -29.46
N CYS A 549 -22.95 20.74 -29.37
CA CYS A 549 -23.29 21.83 -28.46
C CYS A 549 -22.98 21.43 -27.01
N PRO A 550 -22.21 22.22 -26.22
CA PRO A 550 -21.88 21.86 -24.84
C PRO A 550 -23.04 22.04 -23.85
N ASN A 551 -24.23 22.43 -24.34
CA ASN A 551 -25.34 22.78 -23.46
C ASN A 551 -25.93 21.53 -22.79
N VAL A 552 -26.32 21.70 -21.53
CA VAL A 552 -27.11 20.74 -20.78
C VAL A 552 -28.54 21.27 -20.67
N ILE A 553 -29.52 20.41 -20.91
CA ILE A 553 -30.95 20.72 -20.85
C ILE A 553 -31.54 19.99 -19.65
N GLU A 554 -32.24 20.70 -18.78
CA GLU A 554 -33.00 20.09 -17.68
C GLU A 554 -34.40 19.72 -18.15
N ILE A 555 -34.73 18.44 -18.06
CA ILE A 555 -36.03 17.89 -18.47
C ILE A 555 -36.80 17.45 -17.22
N PRO A 556 -37.94 18.08 -16.90
CA PRO A 556 -38.84 17.62 -15.86
C PRO A 556 -39.31 16.18 -16.10
N LEU A 557 -39.50 15.39 -15.04
CA LEU A 557 -39.97 14.00 -15.17
C LEU A 557 -41.40 13.88 -15.76
N ASP A 558 -42.20 14.94 -15.68
CA ASP A 558 -43.55 15.04 -16.24
C ASP A 558 -43.58 15.65 -17.66
N CYS A 559 -42.41 15.86 -18.27
CA CYS A 559 -42.30 16.37 -19.64
C CYS A 559 -42.91 15.38 -20.64
N ASN A 560 -43.93 15.83 -21.37
CA ASN A 560 -44.58 15.06 -22.44
C ASN A 560 -44.01 15.37 -23.84
N ASP A 561 -43.04 16.27 -23.94
CA ASP A 561 -42.39 16.62 -25.20
C ASP A 561 -41.28 15.62 -25.53
N PHE A 562 -41.26 15.15 -26.78
CA PHE A 562 -40.18 14.27 -27.26
C PHE A 562 -38.99 15.04 -27.81
N MET A 563 -39.20 16.31 -28.19
CA MET A 563 -38.21 17.19 -28.79
C MET A 563 -38.19 18.50 -28.03
N VAL A 564 -37.06 18.86 -27.41
CA VAL A 564 -36.91 20.13 -26.71
C VAL A 564 -35.89 21.00 -27.43
N ARG A 565 -36.25 22.26 -27.65
CA ARG A 565 -35.37 23.22 -28.31
C ARG A 565 -34.25 23.66 -27.36
N CYS A 566 -33.01 23.45 -27.76
CA CYS A 566 -31.84 23.89 -27.00
C CYS A 566 -31.73 25.41 -27.00
N ALA A 567 -31.73 26.02 -25.80
CA ALA A 567 -31.64 27.47 -25.66
C ALA A 567 -30.32 28.06 -26.19
N ARG A 568 -29.25 27.25 -26.28
CA ARG A 568 -27.92 27.71 -26.71
C ARG A 568 -27.71 27.64 -28.23
N CYS A 569 -28.00 26.51 -28.87
CA CYS A 569 -27.77 26.33 -30.32
C CYS A 569 -29.05 26.45 -31.16
N GLY A 570 -30.22 26.49 -30.52
CA GLY A 570 -31.52 26.59 -31.20
C GLY A 570 -32.00 25.31 -31.89
N GLN A 571 -31.18 24.26 -31.96
CA GLN A 571 -31.57 22.94 -32.50
C GLN A 571 -32.43 22.15 -31.51
N PHE A 572 -33.21 21.20 -32.02
CA PHE A 572 -34.07 20.34 -31.21
C PHE A 572 -33.33 19.10 -30.76
N THR A 573 -33.49 18.75 -29.47
CA THR A 573 -32.89 17.57 -28.86
C THR A 573 -33.91 16.49 -28.55
N ASN A 574 -33.60 15.25 -28.94
CA ASN A 574 -34.48 14.10 -28.77
C ASN A 574 -34.35 13.48 -27.38
N ILE A 575 -35.39 13.67 -26.56
CA ILE A 575 -35.43 13.20 -25.18
C ILE A 575 -35.64 11.69 -25.09
N LEU A 576 -36.29 11.06 -26.10
CA LEU A 576 -36.53 9.62 -26.11
C LEU A 576 -35.23 8.81 -26.03
N LYS A 577 -34.14 9.32 -26.63
CA LYS A 577 -32.81 8.68 -26.54
C LYS A 577 -32.33 8.62 -25.09
N ALA A 578 -32.50 9.71 -24.34
CA ALA A 578 -32.12 9.77 -22.93
C ALA A 578 -33.03 8.89 -22.05
N LEU A 579 -34.36 8.94 -22.27
CA LEU A 579 -35.30 8.08 -21.54
C LEU A 579 -35.04 6.60 -21.76
N LYS A 580 -34.73 6.20 -23.01
CA LYS A 580 -34.39 4.83 -23.34
C LYS A 580 -33.09 4.39 -22.66
N ALA A 581 -32.05 5.23 -22.73
CA ALA A 581 -30.80 4.99 -22.03
C ALA A 581 -31.00 4.82 -20.51
N MET A 582 -31.87 5.63 -19.89
CA MET A 582 -32.23 5.52 -18.48
C MET A 582 -32.98 4.22 -18.16
N GLN A 583 -33.92 3.80 -19.01
CA GLN A 583 -34.61 2.53 -18.85
C GLN A 583 -33.66 1.32 -18.94
N ASP A 584 -32.73 1.36 -19.90
CA ASP A 584 -31.72 0.31 -20.08
C ASP A 584 -30.75 0.29 -18.90
N SER A 585 -30.37 1.47 -18.38
CA SER A 585 -29.48 1.61 -17.22
C SER A 585 -30.02 0.88 -15.99
N VAL A 586 -31.34 0.95 -15.74
CA VAL A 586 -32.00 0.26 -14.61
C VAL A 586 -31.90 -1.26 -14.75
N THR A 587 -32.04 -1.79 -15.96
CA THR A 587 -31.95 -3.25 -16.20
C THR A 587 -30.52 -3.75 -16.02
N ILE A 588 -29.54 -2.98 -16.53
CA ILE A 588 -28.12 -3.29 -16.36
C ILE A 588 -27.74 -3.23 -14.89
N ASP A 589 -28.21 -2.23 -14.15
CA ASP A 589 -27.90 -2.03 -12.73
C ASP A 589 -28.35 -3.22 -11.88
N LYS A 590 -29.59 -3.71 -12.07
CA LYS A 590 -30.09 -4.93 -11.39
C LYS A 590 -29.21 -6.14 -11.66
N THR A 591 -28.74 -6.30 -12.89
CA THR A 591 -27.86 -7.40 -13.28
C THR A 591 -26.47 -7.27 -12.65
N ALA A 592 -25.91 -6.06 -12.68
CA ALA A 592 -24.60 -5.73 -12.11
C ALA A 592 -24.60 -5.97 -10.59
N LYS A 593 -25.63 -5.51 -9.89
CA LYS A 593 -25.80 -5.73 -8.44
C LYS A 593 -25.86 -7.21 -8.09
N ARG A 594 -26.69 -8.00 -8.80
CA ARG A 594 -26.75 -9.46 -8.58
C ARG A 594 -25.39 -10.14 -8.78
N LEU A 595 -24.61 -9.73 -9.78
CA LEU A 595 -23.27 -10.27 -10.03
C LEU A 595 -22.29 -9.87 -8.92
N TYR A 596 -22.39 -8.63 -8.43
CA TYR A 596 -21.58 -8.12 -7.34
C TYR A 596 -21.85 -8.90 -6.05
N ASP A 597 -23.12 -9.05 -5.68
CA ASP A 597 -23.57 -9.77 -4.48
C ASP A 597 -23.20 -11.27 -4.55
N ALA A 598 -23.10 -11.85 -5.76
CA ALA A 598 -22.61 -13.21 -5.98
C ALA A 598 -21.08 -13.35 -5.93
N GLY A 599 -20.34 -12.26 -5.70
CA GLY A 599 -18.87 -12.24 -5.69
C GLY A 599 -18.23 -12.28 -7.10
N GLU A 600 -19.02 -12.18 -8.17
CA GLU A 600 -18.56 -12.14 -9.56
C GLU A 600 -18.14 -10.71 -9.96
N VAL A 601 -17.28 -10.09 -9.14
CA VAL A 601 -16.97 -8.64 -9.19
C VAL A 601 -16.47 -8.17 -10.56
N GLN A 602 -15.69 -8.98 -11.27
CA GLN A 602 -15.22 -8.65 -12.62
C GLN A 602 -16.38 -8.49 -13.61
N LYS A 603 -17.38 -9.39 -13.56
CA LYS A 603 -18.56 -9.31 -14.42
C LYS A 603 -19.47 -8.15 -14.02
N ALA A 604 -19.58 -7.88 -12.72
CA ALA A 604 -20.31 -6.71 -12.21
C ALA A 604 -19.68 -5.41 -12.71
N LEU A 605 -18.35 -5.29 -12.65
CA LEU A 605 -17.60 -4.16 -13.18
C LEU A 605 -17.89 -3.92 -14.66
N GLU A 606 -17.83 -4.96 -15.48
CA GLU A 606 -18.15 -4.87 -16.92
C GLU A 606 -19.55 -4.30 -17.14
N LYS A 607 -20.54 -4.72 -16.34
CA LYS A 607 -21.90 -4.19 -16.43
C LYS A 607 -22.04 -2.75 -15.97
N TYR A 608 -21.36 -2.35 -14.88
CA TYR A 608 -21.36 -0.94 -14.48
C TYR A 608 -20.65 -0.04 -15.49
N ILE A 609 -19.58 -0.53 -16.15
CA ILE A 609 -18.91 0.16 -17.26
C ILE A 609 -19.89 0.34 -18.43
N ASP A 610 -20.61 -0.71 -18.84
CA ASP A 610 -21.64 -0.65 -19.89
C ASP A 610 -22.72 0.39 -19.54
N LYS A 611 -23.22 0.35 -18.30
CA LYS A 611 -24.20 1.31 -17.77
C LYS A 611 -23.68 2.75 -17.89
N LEU A 612 -22.48 3.03 -17.40
CA LEU A 612 -21.93 4.38 -17.42
C LEU A 612 -21.71 4.90 -18.84
N LYS A 613 -21.28 4.04 -19.78
CA LYS A 613 -21.11 4.42 -21.20
C LYS A 613 -22.41 4.93 -21.80
N ILE A 614 -23.49 4.15 -21.66
CA ILE A 614 -24.81 4.51 -22.20
C ILE A 614 -25.32 5.80 -21.55
N MET A 615 -25.17 5.93 -20.23
CA MET A 615 -25.55 7.17 -19.53
C MET A 615 -24.70 8.37 -19.96
N HIS A 616 -23.38 8.21 -20.15
CA HIS A 616 -22.49 9.30 -20.53
C HIS A 616 -22.75 9.84 -21.93
N GLU A 617 -23.35 9.07 -22.84
CA GLU A 617 -23.73 9.59 -24.15
C GLU A 617 -24.88 10.61 -24.08
N VAL A 618 -25.75 10.51 -23.06
CA VAL A 618 -27.00 11.27 -23.01
C VAL A 618 -27.16 12.18 -21.79
N VAL A 619 -26.68 11.78 -20.61
CA VAL A 619 -26.97 12.42 -19.32
C VAL A 619 -25.74 13.12 -18.74
N ALA A 620 -25.88 14.40 -18.39
CA ALA A 620 -24.81 15.21 -17.85
C ALA A 620 -24.82 15.24 -16.31
N PRO A 621 -23.64 15.13 -15.65
CA PRO A 621 -23.55 15.35 -14.21
C PRO A 621 -23.85 16.82 -13.81
N PRO A 622 -24.14 17.08 -12.53
CA PRO A 622 -24.35 16.10 -11.45
C PRO A 622 -25.70 15.40 -11.61
N PHE A 623 -25.71 14.08 -11.48
CA PHE A 623 -26.93 13.27 -11.57
C PHE A 623 -26.78 12.00 -10.72
N THR A 624 -27.76 11.71 -9.88
CA THR A 624 -27.69 10.69 -8.83
C THR A 624 -27.24 9.32 -9.35
N ASP A 625 -27.91 8.80 -10.38
CA ASP A 625 -27.58 7.48 -10.94
C ASP A 625 -26.20 7.45 -11.61
N TYR A 626 -25.75 8.59 -12.16
CA TYR A 626 -24.43 8.70 -12.78
C TYR A 626 -23.35 8.59 -11.71
N SER A 627 -23.48 9.38 -10.65
CA SER A 627 -22.55 9.38 -9.51
C SER A 627 -22.54 8.05 -8.77
N GLN A 628 -23.72 7.42 -8.61
CA GLN A 628 -23.82 6.08 -8.02
C GLN A 628 -23.15 5.03 -8.90
N CYS A 629 -23.32 5.09 -10.22
CA CYS A 629 -22.65 4.16 -11.13
C CYS A 629 -21.12 4.31 -11.07
N GLN A 630 -20.60 5.54 -10.99
CA GLN A 630 -19.17 5.77 -10.78
C GLN A 630 -18.69 5.17 -9.44
N GLN A 631 -19.47 5.30 -8.38
CA GLN A 631 -19.15 4.70 -7.08
C GLN A 631 -19.12 3.17 -7.15
N ASN A 632 -20.10 2.55 -7.80
CA ASN A 632 -20.14 1.10 -7.98
C ASN A 632 -18.92 0.58 -8.78
N ILE A 633 -18.47 1.33 -9.80
CA ILE A 633 -17.24 1.02 -10.54
C ILE A 633 -16.02 1.10 -9.61
N LYS A 634 -15.91 2.15 -8.79
CA LYS A 634 -14.83 2.31 -7.80
C LYS A 634 -14.80 1.11 -6.85
N ASP A 635 -15.95 0.74 -6.30
CA ASP A 635 -16.08 -0.37 -5.34
C ASP A 635 -15.64 -1.70 -5.96
N CYS A 636 -16.02 -1.97 -7.21
CA CYS A 636 -15.53 -3.14 -7.95
C CYS A 636 -13.99 -3.14 -8.07
N PHE A 637 -13.37 -2.00 -8.40
CA PHE A 637 -11.91 -1.92 -8.50
C PHE A 637 -11.21 -2.14 -7.16
N LEU A 638 -11.77 -1.63 -6.05
CA LEU A 638 -11.22 -1.82 -4.70
C LEU A 638 -11.11 -3.30 -4.32
N HIS A 639 -12.00 -4.17 -4.82
CA HIS A 639 -11.96 -5.62 -4.56
C HIS A 639 -10.72 -6.32 -5.14
N PHE A 640 -10.08 -5.74 -6.15
CA PHE A 640 -8.87 -6.32 -6.77
C PHE A 640 -7.59 -5.97 -6.01
N GLY A 641 -7.68 -5.11 -5.00
CA GLY A 641 -6.56 -4.70 -4.17
C GLY A 641 -6.37 -5.54 -2.91
N ASN A 642 -5.62 -4.96 -1.97
CA ASN A 642 -5.49 -5.43 -0.60
C ASN A 642 -6.88 -5.56 0.00
N SER A 643 -7.24 -6.75 0.47
CA SER A 643 -8.54 -6.98 1.09
C SER A 643 -8.47 -7.95 2.27
N TYR A 644 -9.39 -7.76 3.21
CA TYR A 644 -9.52 -8.57 4.40
C TYR A 644 -11.00 -8.89 4.67
N LEU A 645 -11.28 -10.13 5.06
CA LEU A 645 -12.62 -10.54 5.51
C LEU A 645 -12.72 -10.30 7.02
N SER A 646 -13.59 -9.39 7.41
CA SER A 646 -13.87 -8.99 8.79
C SER A 646 -15.10 -9.74 9.32
N SER A 647 -14.96 -10.35 10.50
CA SER A 647 -16.06 -10.99 11.25
C SER A 647 -16.99 -9.99 11.94
N GLU A 648 -16.57 -8.72 12.03
CA GLU A 648 -17.33 -7.61 12.61
C GLU A 648 -17.64 -6.54 11.56
#